data_AF-A0A7V3AI37-F1
#
_entry.id   AF-A0A7V3AI37-F1
#
_cell.length_a   1.000
_cell.length_b   1.000
_cell.length_c   1.000
_cell.angle_alpha   90.00
_cell.angle_beta   90.00
_cell.angle_gamma   90.00
#
_symmetry.space_group_name_H-M   'P 1'
#
loop_
_entity.id
_entity.type
_entity.pdbx_description
1 polymer ?
#
loop_
_entity_poly.entity_id
_entity_poly.type
_entity_poly.pdbx_seq_one_letter_code
_entity_poly.pdbx_strand_id
1 'polypeptide(L)'
;MSKSADPEQVPFFWAPAVWVMDRLRYPAKFLLIALLLLIPLAGVTILHWREAQRQLEMNRSETVGVDFLQPVMVFLRDVQYQGIFEQALGAGEKRMQERYENAVKSAREHAAQIDALAPTSGEALQVSKAWQEIAADWKKLADAPPETWGRNTAEYFTLYQKLAILVQHVAGTSELIHDPDPASAWLMNAYTGLLPKVSDVFTRSSMVAIQISETGQIGPEQRLAIAAYCGQGRALMDELVSTHLAYAMIYNPELSKDLGSKAEFCQKGFQDFLSFMERRVRDAETADFDALAVTDMLEDPIKQMFDLFGSVGPALDRLVTERLLNYEFNIRLSLLVAGLAVLLVAYAFMGFYTSVSASVRSVGAATQRMIEGTDETFRFRTRDELAVLADSYNQINAALQESRHLREKVEEERQRAEDERGRAEQERARVQQINRQLEQQIMELLRIVSKAAQGDLTVRAHVTEGVLGDVADAFNRTLESWQELLGEIRQLTERTAKGSVEIKEASEGMATGVAEQFEEISAASQTVQKVNQGLRDVSGHAATAAEAAAHAREAAEAGTESVQHVIHGMEVLRGNVQAGAKKIKSLSDVSMDITTILATIQRISDQTDMLALNAAIEAARAGEHGRGFSVVAEEVRKLAERTAVASREIEKLVQMIQAETHESMAAIEEQTQEVEQESQRVARAGAALNQIRDVSTRSASLIGRIHGITRSQAEEAERFVQTMRRVAEIAERTKSGADRNLKTTRDLSLLASQLTRSMSSFRLSESDPELLQEPQEEEAPKAAHSGARLPAARRKMTPHAVGVE
;
A
#
# COMPACT_ATOMS: atom_id res chain seq x y z
N MET A 1 15.56 -9.71 -83.25
CA MET A 1 16.21 -10.52 -82.19
C MET A 1 15.47 -10.25 -80.89
N SER A 2 14.77 -11.26 -80.39
CA SER A 2 13.93 -11.21 -79.19
C SER A 2 14.81 -11.39 -77.94
N LYS A 3 14.78 -10.42 -77.02
CA LYS A 3 15.18 -10.61 -75.62
C LYS A 3 13.91 -10.46 -74.79
N SER A 4 13.32 -11.58 -74.40
CA SER A 4 12.30 -11.63 -73.36
C SER A 4 12.93 -11.17 -72.05
N ALA A 5 12.47 -10.04 -71.52
CA ALA A 5 12.76 -9.64 -70.16
C ALA A 5 12.11 -10.66 -69.21
N ASP A 6 12.93 -11.35 -68.44
CA ASP A 6 12.49 -12.21 -67.34
C ASP A 6 11.86 -11.30 -66.26
N PRO A 7 10.68 -11.62 -65.71
CA PRO A 7 10.11 -10.80 -64.65
C PRO A 7 10.97 -10.93 -63.40
N GLU A 8 11.29 -9.81 -62.75
CA GLU A 8 12.04 -9.75 -61.50
C GLU A 8 11.50 -10.81 -60.51
N GLN A 9 12.36 -11.78 -60.15
CA GLN A 9 11.97 -12.84 -59.24
C GLN A 9 11.69 -12.23 -57.86
N VAL A 10 10.41 -12.20 -57.47
CA VAL A 10 10.00 -11.82 -56.12
C VAL A 10 10.74 -12.71 -55.11
N PRO A 11 11.42 -12.15 -54.09
CA PRO A 11 12.16 -12.95 -53.12
C PRO A 11 11.24 -13.99 -52.45
N PHE A 12 11.73 -15.22 -52.26
CA PHE A 12 10.96 -16.36 -51.74
C PHE A 12 10.16 -16.04 -50.46
N PHE A 13 10.70 -15.18 -49.60
CA PHE A 13 10.04 -14.72 -48.36
C PHE A 13 8.71 -14.00 -48.61
N TRP A 14 8.61 -13.21 -49.69
CA TRP A 14 7.42 -12.42 -50.03
C TRP A 14 6.44 -13.16 -50.94
N ALA A 15 6.83 -14.30 -51.52
CA ALA A 15 6.02 -15.03 -52.50
C ALA A 15 4.61 -15.39 -51.99
N PRO A 16 4.40 -15.83 -50.73
CA PRO A 16 3.05 -16.10 -50.21
C PRO A 16 2.19 -14.84 -50.09
N ALA A 17 2.79 -13.72 -49.67
CA ALA A 17 2.07 -12.45 -49.50
C ALA A 17 1.68 -11.86 -50.87
N VAL A 18 2.59 -11.88 -51.84
CA VAL A 18 2.33 -11.44 -53.22
C VAL A 18 1.25 -12.33 -53.87
N TRP A 19 1.31 -13.65 -53.67
CA TRP A 19 0.30 -14.60 -54.18
C TRP A 19 -1.12 -14.30 -53.67
N VAL A 20 -1.26 -13.92 -52.39
CA VAL A 20 -2.56 -13.50 -51.82
C VAL A 20 -3.00 -12.16 -52.41
N MET A 21 -2.08 -11.18 -52.45
CA MET A 21 -2.40 -9.83 -52.93
C MET A 21 -2.81 -9.85 -54.41
N ASP A 22 -2.15 -10.60 -55.28
CA ASP A 22 -2.46 -10.61 -56.73
C ASP A 22 -3.86 -11.11 -57.08
N ARG A 23 -4.51 -11.87 -56.19
CA ARG A 23 -5.87 -12.40 -56.39
C ARG A 23 -6.98 -11.50 -55.84
N LEU A 24 -6.64 -10.46 -55.10
CA LEU A 24 -7.60 -9.56 -54.48
C LEU A 24 -7.84 -8.32 -55.34
N ARG A 25 -9.11 -7.90 -55.44
CA ARG A 25 -9.45 -6.58 -55.98
C ARG A 25 -8.96 -5.48 -55.02
N TYR A 26 -8.66 -4.29 -55.53
CA TYR A 26 -8.16 -3.17 -54.72
C TYR A 26 -8.97 -2.89 -53.43
N PRO A 27 -10.31 -2.87 -53.43
CA PRO A 27 -11.07 -2.70 -52.18
C PRO A 27 -10.79 -3.79 -51.14
N ALA A 28 -10.62 -5.04 -51.57
CA ALA A 28 -10.29 -6.15 -50.68
C ALA A 28 -8.84 -6.08 -50.17
N LYS A 29 -7.90 -5.61 -51.01
CA LYS A 29 -6.50 -5.33 -50.60
C LYS A 29 -6.44 -4.29 -49.48
N PHE A 30 -7.14 -3.16 -49.66
CA PHE A 30 -7.17 -2.08 -48.67
C PHE A 30 -7.90 -2.49 -47.38
N LEU A 31 -9.01 -3.23 -47.50
CA LEU A 31 -9.69 -3.79 -46.33
C LEU A 31 -8.79 -4.73 -45.54
N LEU A 32 -8.05 -5.62 -46.20
CA LEU A 32 -7.13 -6.56 -45.55
C LEU A 32 -6.04 -5.83 -44.76
N ILE A 33 -5.39 -4.83 -45.36
CA ILE A 33 -4.33 -4.04 -44.71
C ILE A 33 -4.92 -3.22 -43.54
N ALA A 34 -6.07 -2.58 -43.75
CA ALA A 34 -6.76 -1.84 -42.68
C ALA A 34 -7.11 -2.75 -41.50
N LEU A 35 -7.64 -3.96 -41.75
CA LEU A 35 -7.91 -4.93 -40.69
C LEU A 35 -6.64 -5.38 -39.98
N LEU A 36 -5.54 -5.61 -40.71
CA LEU A 36 -4.27 -6.06 -40.14
C LEU A 36 -3.64 -5.00 -39.21
N LEU A 37 -3.96 -3.72 -39.42
CA LEU A 37 -3.53 -2.60 -38.58
C LEU A 37 -4.52 -2.31 -37.44
N LEU A 38 -5.82 -2.39 -37.70
CA LEU A 38 -6.88 -2.10 -36.72
C LEU A 38 -7.06 -3.21 -35.69
N ILE A 39 -6.84 -4.49 -36.02
CA ILE A 39 -7.02 -5.61 -35.09
C ILE A 39 -6.04 -5.55 -33.90
N PRO A 40 -4.72 -5.39 -34.09
CA PRO A 40 -3.78 -5.24 -32.97
C PRO A 40 -4.07 -4.00 -32.13
N LEU A 41 -4.41 -2.87 -32.79
CA LEU A 41 -4.77 -1.64 -32.11
C LEU A 41 -6.01 -1.82 -31.22
N ALA A 42 -7.06 -2.43 -31.76
CA ALA A 42 -8.25 -2.78 -31.00
C ALA A 42 -7.93 -3.74 -29.85
N GLY A 43 -7.05 -4.72 -30.06
CA GLY A 43 -6.56 -5.63 -29.02
C GLY A 43 -5.90 -4.88 -27.86
N VAL A 44 -4.98 -3.96 -28.14
CA VAL A 44 -4.32 -3.14 -27.11
C VAL A 44 -5.31 -2.22 -26.41
N THR A 45 -6.21 -1.56 -27.14
CA THR A 45 -7.26 -0.72 -26.54
C THR A 45 -8.19 -1.53 -25.63
N ILE A 46 -8.57 -2.74 -26.02
CA ILE A 46 -9.40 -3.64 -25.19
C ILE A 46 -8.64 -4.08 -23.93
N LEU A 47 -7.35 -4.43 -24.04
CA LEU A 47 -6.53 -4.79 -22.88
C LEU A 47 -6.40 -3.62 -21.90
N HIS A 48 -6.11 -2.42 -22.40
CA HIS A 48 -6.01 -1.22 -21.59
C HIS A 48 -7.36 -0.84 -20.96
N TRP A 49 -8.45 -0.97 -21.71
CA TRP A 49 -9.81 -0.79 -21.21
C TRP A 49 -10.15 -1.77 -20.09
N ARG A 50 -9.84 -3.06 -20.26
CA ARG A 50 -10.05 -4.08 -19.23
C ARG A 50 -9.26 -3.80 -17.96
N GLU A 51 -8.01 -3.40 -18.09
CA GLU A 51 -7.18 -3.01 -16.94
C GLU A 51 -7.77 -1.79 -16.22
N ALA A 52 -8.20 -0.77 -16.97
CA ALA A 52 -8.80 0.43 -16.39
C ALA A 52 -10.15 0.15 -15.72
N GLN A 53 -10.97 -0.75 -16.28
CA GLN A 53 -12.22 -1.21 -15.63
C GLN A 53 -11.95 -1.95 -14.33
N ARG A 54 -10.91 -2.79 -14.28
CA ARG A 54 -10.49 -3.49 -13.04
C ARG A 54 -10.15 -2.50 -11.94
N GLN A 55 -9.34 -1.49 -12.24
CA GLN A 55 -8.97 -0.44 -11.27
C GLN A 55 -10.18 0.36 -10.78
N LEU A 56 -11.16 0.61 -11.66
CA LEU A 56 -12.38 1.34 -11.32
C LEU A 56 -13.32 0.52 -10.42
N GLU A 57 -13.39 -0.79 -10.62
CA GLU A 57 -14.16 -1.70 -9.77
C GLU A 57 -13.53 -1.85 -8.38
N MET A 58 -12.20 -1.96 -8.30
CA MET A 58 -11.45 -1.93 -7.03
C MET A 58 -11.72 -0.63 -6.27
N ASN A 59 -11.56 0.53 -6.91
CA ASN A 59 -11.76 1.83 -6.26
C ASN A 59 -13.22 2.05 -5.79
N ARG A 60 -14.21 1.53 -6.54
CA ARG A 60 -15.61 1.52 -6.07
C ARG A 60 -15.79 0.67 -4.81
N SER A 61 -15.14 -0.50 -4.75
CA SER A 61 -15.14 -1.34 -3.55
C SER A 61 -14.48 -0.63 -2.37
N GLU A 62 -13.33 0.03 -2.61
CA GLU A 62 -12.61 0.87 -1.63
C GLU A 62 -13.53 1.97 -1.08
N THR A 63 -14.26 2.67 -1.94
CA THR A 63 -15.21 3.74 -1.56
C THR A 63 -16.32 3.20 -0.65
N VAL A 64 -16.94 2.07 -1.03
CA VAL A 64 -17.97 1.40 -0.20
C VAL A 64 -17.40 1.00 1.18
N GLY A 65 -16.14 0.56 1.22
CA GLY A 65 -15.42 0.25 2.44
C GLY A 65 -15.23 1.48 3.33
N VAL A 66 -14.74 2.60 2.77
CA VAL A 66 -14.51 3.84 3.51
C VAL A 66 -15.82 4.42 4.04
N ASP A 67 -16.86 4.48 3.21
CA ASP A 67 -18.20 4.96 3.58
C ASP A 67 -18.79 4.18 4.76
N PHE A 68 -18.60 2.85 4.78
CA PHE A 68 -19.05 2.01 5.88
C PHE A 68 -18.16 2.14 7.12
N LEU A 69 -16.84 2.28 6.94
CA LEU A 69 -15.89 2.39 8.05
C LEU A 69 -16.01 3.70 8.80
N GLN A 70 -16.34 4.81 8.15
CA GLN A 70 -16.46 6.11 8.81
C GLN A 70 -17.38 6.08 10.05
N PRO A 71 -18.67 5.71 9.94
CA PRO A 71 -19.55 5.64 11.10
C PRO A 71 -19.16 4.51 12.06
N VAL A 72 -18.59 3.39 11.59
CA VAL A 72 -18.11 2.29 12.45
C VAL A 72 -16.95 2.72 13.34
N MET A 73 -16.00 3.46 12.80
CA MET A 73 -14.83 3.95 13.55
C MET A 73 -15.23 5.01 14.58
N VAL A 74 -16.20 5.86 14.24
CA VAL A 74 -16.77 6.84 15.16
C VAL A 74 -17.57 6.14 16.27
N PHE A 75 -18.37 5.13 15.93
CA PHE A 75 -19.08 4.29 16.89
C PHE A 75 -18.13 3.54 17.84
N LEU A 76 -17.06 2.93 17.30
CA LEU A 76 -16.02 2.26 18.09
C LEU A 76 -15.43 3.17 19.16
N ARG A 77 -15.12 4.42 18.78
CA ARG A 77 -14.65 5.44 19.71
C ARG A 77 -15.71 5.78 20.76
N ASP A 78 -16.96 6.00 20.35
CA ASP A 78 -18.03 6.38 21.28
C ASP A 78 -18.30 5.30 22.33
N VAL A 79 -18.25 4.03 21.93
CA VAL A 79 -18.36 2.88 22.84
C VAL A 79 -17.20 2.85 23.85
N GLN A 80 -15.97 3.15 23.42
CA GLN A 80 -14.83 3.21 24.33
C GLN A 80 -14.98 4.32 25.37
N TYR A 81 -15.40 5.51 24.94
CA TYR A 81 -15.61 6.64 25.84
C TYR A 81 -16.80 6.43 26.77
N GLN A 82 -17.88 5.82 26.27
CA GLN A 82 -18.99 5.37 27.10
C GLN A 82 -18.48 4.48 28.24
N GLY A 83 -17.64 3.49 27.94
CA GLY A 83 -17.06 2.60 28.95
C GLY A 83 -16.18 3.30 30.00
N ILE A 84 -15.34 4.25 29.58
CA ILE A 84 -14.49 5.05 30.49
C ILE A 84 -15.37 5.88 31.44
N PHE A 85 -16.36 6.60 30.90
CA PHE A 85 -17.20 7.47 31.71
C PHE A 85 -18.16 6.68 32.60
N GLU A 86 -18.67 5.53 32.14
CA GLU A 86 -19.44 4.61 32.97
C GLU A 86 -18.62 4.09 34.16
N GLN A 87 -17.35 3.73 33.93
CA GLN A 87 -16.43 3.34 35.00
C GLN A 87 -16.24 4.48 36.02
N ALA A 88 -15.99 5.70 35.54
CA ALA A 88 -15.82 6.86 36.42
C ALA A 88 -17.08 7.17 37.23
N LEU A 89 -18.27 7.03 36.63
CA LEU A 89 -19.55 7.20 37.33
C LEU A 89 -19.75 6.11 38.40
N GLY A 90 -19.36 4.86 38.09
CA GLY A 90 -19.32 3.76 39.07
C GLY A 90 -18.39 4.04 40.25
N ALA A 91 -17.27 4.73 40.01
CA ALA A 91 -16.34 5.21 41.03
C ALA A 91 -16.85 6.43 41.84
N GLY A 92 -18.00 7.00 41.47
CA GLY A 92 -18.63 8.12 42.17
C GLY A 92 -18.43 9.51 41.53
N GLU A 93 -17.76 9.60 40.37
CA GLU A 93 -17.45 10.88 39.71
C GLU A 93 -18.64 11.44 38.90
N LYS A 94 -19.58 12.07 39.60
CA LYS A 94 -20.82 12.61 39.02
C LYS A 94 -20.62 13.65 37.91
N ARG A 95 -19.46 14.32 37.84
CA ARG A 95 -19.17 15.30 36.77
C ARG A 95 -19.09 14.67 35.38
N MET A 96 -18.88 13.36 35.30
CA MET A 96 -18.80 12.64 34.02
C MET A 96 -20.18 12.33 33.40
N GLN A 97 -21.28 12.62 34.10
CA GLN A 97 -22.64 12.28 33.66
C GLN A 97 -22.97 12.85 32.28
N GLU A 98 -22.71 14.14 32.06
CA GLU A 98 -22.99 14.80 30.77
C GLU A 98 -22.14 14.19 29.64
N ARG A 99 -20.88 13.86 29.92
CA ARG A 99 -19.97 13.24 28.92
C ARG A 99 -20.43 11.83 28.55
N TYR A 100 -20.85 11.04 29.54
CA TYR A 100 -21.44 9.72 29.33
C TYR A 100 -22.69 9.83 28.45
N GLU A 101 -23.63 10.71 28.79
CA GLU A 101 -24.87 10.91 28.01
C GLU A 101 -24.59 11.34 26.56
N ASN A 102 -23.62 12.24 26.36
CA ASN A 102 -23.18 12.66 25.04
C ASN A 102 -22.54 11.50 24.24
N ALA A 103 -21.70 10.68 24.87
CA ALA A 103 -21.10 9.51 24.23
C ALA A 103 -22.16 8.48 23.81
N VAL A 104 -23.13 8.17 24.68
CA VAL A 104 -24.24 7.26 24.36
C VAL A 104 -25.11 7.82 23.24
N LYS A 105 -25.39 9.12 23.26
CA LYS A 105 -26.15 9.79 22.19
C LYS A 105 -25.42 9.70 20.85
N SER A 106 -24.13 10.04 20.82
CA SER A 106 -23.30 9.93 19.61
C SER A 106 -23.22 8.48 19.11
N ALA A 107 -23.02 7.51 20.01
CA ALA A 107 -23.02 6.09 19.64
C ALA A 107 -24.36 5.67 19.01
N ARG A 108 -25.49 6.16 19.53
CA ARG A 108 -26.82 5.87 18.97
C ARG A 108 -27.02 6.47 17.58
N GLU A 109 -26.53 7.68 17.36
CA GLU A 109 -26.59 8.34 16.04
C GLU A 109 -25.76 7.57 15.00
N HIS A 110 -24.53 7.16 15.34
CA HIS A 110 -23.68 6.39 14.42
C HIS A 110 -24.16 4.95 14.23
N ALA A 111 -24.71 4.31 15.26
CA ALA A 111 -25.36 3.01 15.11
C ALA A 111 -26.51 3.07 14.09
N ALA A 112 -27.33 4.13 14.12
CA ALA A 112 -28.39 4.34 13.14
C ALA A 112 -27.87 4.59 11.72
N GLN A 113 -26.71 5.26 11.57
CA GLN A 113 -26.04 5.41 10.27
C GLN A 113 -25.56 4.06 9.73
N ILE A 114 -24.97 3.22 10.57
CA ILE A 114 -24.50 1.87 10.18
C ILE A 114 -25.70 0.99 9.82
N ASP A 115 -26.81 1.06 10.58
CA ASP A 115 -28.06 0.36 10.26
C ASP A 115 -28.63 0.80 8.90
N ALA A 116 -28.50 2.08 8.54
CA ALA A 116 -28.94 2.58 7.23
C ALA A 116 -28.06 2.08 6.07
N LEU A 117 -26.77 1.83 6.33
CA LEU A 117 -25.82 1.28 5.35
C LEU A 117 -25.86 -0.26 5.27
N ALA A 118 -26.39 -0.94 6.28
CA ALA A 118 -26.42 -2.39 6.39
C ALA A 118 -27.12 -3.14 5.23
N PRO A 119 -28.24 -2.64 4.64
CA PRO A 119 -28.92 -3.31 3.52
C PRO A 119 -28.22 -3.19 2.18
N THR A 120 -27.29 -2.25 2.02
CA THR A 120 -26.58 -1.98 0.76
C THR A 120 -25.11 -2.34 0.90
N SER A 121 -24.33 -1.43 1.50
CA SER A 121 -22.90 -1.60 1.73
C SER A 121 -22.62 -2.78 2.67
N GLY A 122 -23.44 -2.96 3.71
CA GLY A 122 -23.26 -4.06 4.66
C GLY A 122 -23.44 -5.45 4.06
N GLU A 123 -24.36 -5.62 3.10
CA GLU A 123 -24.58 -6.89 2.41
C GLU A 123 -23.44 -7.16 1.40
N ALA A 124 -23.02 -6.14 0.66
CA ALA A 124 -21.87 -6.24 -0.25
C ALA A 124 -20.57 -6.60 0.48
N LEU A 125 -20.37 -6.06 1.69
CA LEU A 125 -19.21 -6.31 2.55
C LEU A 125 -19.39 -7.56 3.44
N GLN A 126 -20.53 -8.25 3.39
CA GLN A 126 -20.84 -9.44 4.21
C GLN A 126 -20.77 -9.22 5.73
N VAL A 127 -21.07 -8.00 6.19
CA VAL A 127 -20.96 -7.61 7.61
C VAL A 127 -22.28 -7.47 8.35
N SER A 128 -23.42 -7.52 7.66
CA SER A 128 -24.73 -7.21 8.27
C SER A 128 -25.03 -8.07 9.51
N LYS A 129 -24.66 -9.35 9.50
CA LYS A 129 -24.83 -10.24 10.66
C LYS A 129 -23.91 -9.87 11.82
N ALA A 130 -22.62 -9.62 11.55
CA ALA A 130 -21.65 -9.23 12.57
C ALA A 130 -22.05 -7.91 13.23
N TRP A 131 -22.54 -6.94 12.44
CA TRP A 131 -23.06 -5.68 12.94
C TRP A 131 -24.30 -5.87 13.82
N GLN A 132 -25.27 -6.71 13.43
CA GLN A 132 -26.45 -6.98 14.25
C GLN A 132 -26.10 -7.55 15.64
N GLU A 133 -25.11 -8.44 15.71
CA GLU A 133 -24.62 -8.98 16.99
C GLU A 133 -23.95 -7.89 17.85
N ILE A 134 -23.12 -7.05 17.23
CA ILE A 134 -22.45 -5.92 17.90
C ILE A 134 -23.47 -4.90 18.42
N ALA A 135 -24.44 -4.52 17.59
CA ALA A 135 -25.49 -3.56 17.95
C ALA A 135 -26.37 -4.08 19.10
N ALA A 136 -26.69 -5.38 19.10
CA ALA A 136 -27.44 -6.01 20.18
C ALA A 136 -26.66 -6.05 21.50
N ASP A 137 -25.36 -6.35 21.45
CA ASP A 137 -24.51 -6.37 22.65
C ASP A 137 -24.25 -4.97 23.20
N TRP A 138 -24.00 -3.99 22.33
CA TRP A 138 -23.91 -2.59 22.74
C TRP A 138 -25.20 -2.09 23.38
N LYS A 139 -26.36 -2.42 22.82
CA LYS A 139 -27.65 -2.01 23.38
C LYS A 139 -27.85 -2.51 24.81
N LYS A 140 -27.42 -3.75 25.12
CA LYS A 140 -27.46 -4.28 26.50
C LYS A 140 -26.62 -3.45 27.46
N LEU A 141 -25.46 -2.96 27.02
CA LEU A 141 -24.58 -2.10 27.82
C LEU A 141 -25.16 -0.69 27.98
N ALA A 142 -25.67 -0.10 26.89
CA ALA A 142 -26.28 1.23 26.92
C ALA A 142 -27.56 1.29 27.78
N ASP A 143 -28.33 0.21 27.83
CA ASP A 143 -29.55 0.08 28.63
C ASP A 143 -29.28 -0.48 30.06
N ALA A 144 -28.00 -0.73 30.42
CA ALA A 144 -27.63 -1.29 31.71
C ALA A 144 -27.97 -0.33 32.88
N PRO A 145 -28.52 -0.83 34.00
CA PRO A 145 -28.90 0.03 35.12
C PRO A 145 -27.65 0.62 35.80
N PRO A 146 -27.71 1.85 36.35
CA PRO A 146 -26.58 2.51 36.99
C PRO A 146 -25.90 1.71 38.12
N GLU A 147 -26.62 0.79 38.75
CA GLU A 147 -26.13 -0.11 39.80
C GLU A 147 -25.06 -1.10 39.31
N THR A 148 -24.98 -1.31 37.99
CA THR A 148 -24.00 -2.21 37.34
C THR A 148 -22.78 -1.46 36.81
N TRP A 149 -22.78 -0.12 36.86
CA TRP A 149 -21.66 0.70 36.40
C TRP A 149 -20.39 0.38 37.19
N GLY A 150 -19.27 0.35 36.48
CA GLY A 150 -17.97 -0.06 37.03
C GLY A 150 -17.72 -1.58 37.08
N ARG A 151 -18.72 -2.41 36.72
CA ARG A 151 -18.60 -3.88 36.68
C ARG A 151 -18.60 -4.49 35.27
N ASN A 152 -18.94 -3.70 34.25
CA ASN A 152 -19.11 -4.16 32.85
C ASN A 152 -17.82 -4.11 32.01
N THR A 153 -16.65 -3.99 32.63
CA THR A 153 -15.37 -3.76 31.95
C THR A 153 -15.02 -4.85 30.94
N ALA A 154 -15.32 -6.11 31.28
CA ALA A 154 -15.03 -7.25 30.40
C ALA A 154 -15.93 -7.25 29.16
N GLU A 155 -17.19 -6.86 29.32
CA GLU A 155 -18.18 -6.75 28.26
C GLU A 155 -17.82 -5.64 27.28
N TYR A 156 -17.36 -4.48 27.78
CA TYR A 156 -16.83 -3.40 26.94
C TYR A 156 -15.62 -3.85 26.12
N PHE A 157 -14.67 -4.56 26.72
CA PHE A 157 -13.51 -5.09 25.97
C PHE A 157 -13.90 -6.14 24.93
N THR A 158 -14.90 -6.97 25.23
CA THR A 158 -15.43 -7.96 24.28
C THR A 158 -16.11 -7.26 23.09
N LEU A 159 -16.93 -6.25 23.36
CA LEU A 159 -17.58 -5.45 22.32
C LEU A 159 -16.56 -4.71 21.45
N TYR A 160 -15.55 -4.10 22.07
CA TYR A 160 -14.45 -3.45 21.36
C TYR A 160 -13.71 -4.44 20.45
N GLN A 161 -13.41 -5.65 20.93
CA GLN A 161 -12.75 -6.68 20.11
C GLN A 161 -13.61 -7.07 18.89
N LYS A 162 -14.93 -7.21 19.06
CA LYS A 162 -15.85 -7.47 17.94
C LYS A 162 -15.85 -6.33 16.93
N LEU A 163 -15.84 -5.08 17.40
CA LEU A 163 -15.76 -3.89 16.54
C LEU A 163 -14.42 -3.81 15.79
N ALA A 164 -13.30 -4.10 16.45
CA ALA A 164 -11.99 -4.15 15.79
C ALA A 164 -11.93 -5.25 14.71
N ILE A 165 -12.55 -6.41 14.96
CA ILE A 165 -12.67 -7.48 13.96
C ILE A 165 -13.56 -7.03 12.79
N LEU A 166 -14.67 -6.34 13.06
CA LEU A 166 -15.53 -5.78 12.03
C LEU A 166 -14.77 -4.80 11.14
N VAL A 167 -14.00 -3.87 11.72
CA VAL A 167 -13.15 -2.92 10.99
C VAL A 167 -12.17 -3.64 10.07
N GLN A 168 -11.47 -4.67 10.58
CA GLN A 168 -10.53 -5.47 9.79
C GLN A 168 -11.22 -6.30 8.69
N HIS A 169 -12.44 -6.79 8.95
CA HIS A 169 -13.21 -7.50 7.96
C HIS A 169 -13.63 -6.58 6.82
N VAL A 170 -14.20 -5.41 7.13
CA VAL A 170 -14.58 -4.40 6.12
C VAL A 170 -13.37 -3.99 5.29
N ALA A 171 -12.25 -3.70 5.94
CA ALA A 171 -10.98 -3.39 5.29
C ALA A 171 -10.53 -4.50 4.32
N GLY A 172 -10.69 -5.77 4.71
CA GLY A 172 -10.33 -6.91 3.87
C GLY A 172 -11.27 -7.14 2.70
N THR A 173 -12.59 -7.00 2.89
CA THR A 173 -13.60 -7.24 1.85
C THR A 173 -13.73 -6.10 0.86
N SER A 174 -13.41 -4.87 1.26
CA SER A 174 -13.39 -3.68 0.39
C SER A 174 -12.09 -3.49 -0.38
N GLU A 175 -11.17 -4.46 -0.30
CA GLU A 175 -9.84 -4.42 -0.92
C GLU A 175 -8.93 -3.27 -0.45
N LEU A 176 -9.36 -2.48 0.54
CA LEU A 176 -8.57 -1.41 1.16
C LEU A 176 -7.20 -1.88 1.68
N ILE A 177 -7.06 -3.17 2.05
CA ILE A 177 -5.77 -3.74 2.51
C ILE A 177 -4.73 -3.81 1.37
N HIS A 178 -5.18 -3.92 0.11
CA HIS A 178 -4.33 -4.11 -1.07
C HIS A 178 -4.30 -2.87 -1.97
N ASP A 179 -4.52 -1.69 -1.40
CA ASP A 179 -4.55 -0.44 -2.17
C ASP A 179 -3.23 -0.24 -2.94
N PRO A 180 -3.27 -0.08 -4.28
CA PRO A 180 -2.09 0.11 -5.10
C PRO A 180 -1.43 1.49 -4.91
N ASP A 181 -2.12 2.48 -4.32
CA ASP A 181 -1.56 3.79 -4.03
C ASP A 181 -0.86 3.80 -2.66
N PRO A 182 0.43 4.19 -2.59
CA PRO A 182 1.17 4.18 -1.33
C PRO A 182 0.59 5.10 -0.25
N ALA A 183 0.09 6.29 -0.61
CA ALA A 183 -0.38 7.26 0.38
C ALA A 183 -1.63 6.75 1.09
N SER A 184 -2.62 6.29 0.31
CA SER A 184 -3.85 5.71 0.87
C SER A 184 -3.59 4.37 1.55
N ALA A 185 -2.66 3.53 1.08
CA ALA A 185 -2.28 2.29 1.77
C ALA A 185 -1.71 2.55 3.19
N TRP A 186 -0.79 3.52 3.33
CA TRP A 186 -0.26 3.90 4.66
C TRP A 186 -1.34 4.50 5.55
N LEU A 187 -2.19 5.37 4.99
CA LEU A 187 -3.28 6.02 5.73
C LEU A 187 -4.37 5.02 6.15
N MET A 188 -4.67 4.04 5.31
CA MET A 188 -5.59 2.95 5.58
C MET A 188 -5.10 2.06 6.72
N ASN A 189 -3.81 1.69 6.72
CA ASN A 189 -3.21 0.91 7.81
C ASN A 189 -3.22 1.68 9.13
N ALA A 190 -2.97 2.99 9.08
CA ALA A 190 -3.18 3.87 10.23
C ALA A 190 -4.65 3.83 10.69
N TYR A 191 -5.59 3.99 9.78
CA TYR A 191 -7.02 4.12 10.08
C TYR A 191 -7.65 2.85 10.64
N THR A 192 -7.42 1.71 10.00
CA THR A 192 -8.09 0.44 10.31
C THR A 192 -7.29 -0.43 11.27
N GLY A 193 -5.96 -0.25 11.32
CA GLY A 193 -5.04 -1.09 12.08
C GLY A 193 -4.55 -0.45 13.37
N LEU A 194 -3.93 0.73 13.27
CA LEU A 194 -3.21 1.34 14.41
C LEU A 194 -4.08 2.23 15.29
N LEU A 195 -4.93 3.07 14.70
CA LEU A 195 -5.82 3.95 15.46
C LEU A 195 -6.66 3.16 16.48
N PRO A 196 -7.38 2.08 16.10
CA PRO A 196 -8.11 1.28 17.08
C PRO A 196 -7.21 0.80 18.22
N LYS A 197 -6.02 0.27 17.93
CA LYS A 197 -5.10 -0.29 18.94
C LYS A 197 -4.58 0.77 19.90
N VAL A 198 -4.23 1.96 19.39
CA VAL A 198 -3.84 3.10 20.23
C VAL A 198 -4.97 3.47 21.18
N SER A 199 -6.21 3.52 20.66
CA SER A 199 -7.39 3.82 21.47
C SER A 199 -7.73 2.70 22.47
N ASP A 200 -7.49 1.43 22.15
CA ASP A 200 -7.66 0.31 23.10
C ASP A 200 -6.71 0.42 24.29
N VAL A 201 -5.42 0.63 24.01
CA VAL A 201 -4.41 0.79 25.06
C VAL A 201 -4.72 2.01 25.92
N PHE A 202 -5.13 3.12 25.30
CA PHE A 202 -5.64 4.28 26.00
C PHE A 202 -6.75 3.89 26.97
N THR A 203 -7.82 3.29 26.43
CA THR A 203 -9.02 2.90 27.19
C THR A 203 -8.69 1.96 28.34
N ARG A 204 -7.89 0.91 28.10
CA ARG A 204 -7.46 -0.04 29.13
C ARG A 204 -6.69 0.65 30.25
N SER A 205 -5.74 1.51 29.90
CA SER A 205 -4.95 2.24 30.89
C SER A 205 -5.82 3.17 31.73
N SER A 206 -6.78 3.87 31.12
CA SER A 206 -7.76 4.73 31.81
C SER A 206 -8.66 3.95 32.75
N MET A 207 -9.24 2.84 32.30
CA MET A 207 -10.15 2.03 33.13
C MET A 207 -9.43 1.43 34.34
N VAL A 208 -8.20 0.95 34.16
CA VAL A 208 -7.38 0.46 35.28
C VAL A 208 -7.02 1.59 36.26
N ALA A 209 -6.71 2.79 35.75
CA ALA A 209 -6.43 3.96 36.59
C ALA A 209 -7.63 4.34 37.47
N ILE A 210 -8.84 4.35 36.89
CA ILE A 210 -10.08 4.62 37.62
C ILE A 210 -10.34 3.50 38.63
N GLN A 211 -10.17 2.24 38.26
CA GLN A 211 -10.33 1.12 39.19
C GLN A 211 -9.38 1.20 40.41
N ILE A 212 -8.13 1.64 40.19
CA ILE A 212 -7.18 1.86 41.30
C ILE A 212 -7.70 2.94 42.25
N SER A 213 -8.26 4.04 41.71
CA SER A 213 -8.81 5.13 42.52
C SER A 213 -9.92 4.69 43.47
N GLU A 214 -10.77 3.74 43.04
CA GLU A 214 -11.83 3.15 43.88
C GLU A 214 -11.26 2.37 45.06
N THR A 215 -10.20 1.59 44.83
CA THR A 215 -9.62 0.70 45.84
C THR A 215 -8.68 1.41 46.82
N GLY A 216 -8.16 2.58 46.47
CA GLY A 216 -7.22 3.33 47.30
C GLY A 216 -5.82 2.71 47.42
N GLN A 217 -5.57 1.56 46.78
CA GLN A 217 -4.29 0.84 46.80
C GLN A 217 -3.90 0.35 45.41
N ILE A 218 -2.60 0.39 45.09
CA ILE A 218 -2.08 -0.11 43.81
C ILE A 218 -1.44 -1.48 44.03
N GLY A 219 -2.14 -2.53 43.64
CA GLY A 219 -1.64 -3.91 43.67
C GLY A 219 -0.54 -4.15 42.62
N PRO A 220 0.33 -5.16 42.82
CA PRO A 220 1.44 -5.46 41.91
C PRO A 220 0.98 -5.80 40.48
N GLU A 221 -0.16 -6.48 40.32
CA GLU A 221 -0.76 -6.77 39.01
C GLU A 221 -1.19 -5.50 38.27
N GLN A 222 -1.79 -4.54 38.98
CA GLN A 222 -2.22 -3.27 38.39
C GLN A 222 -1.02 -2.39 37.99
N ARG A 223 0.06 -2.41 38.79
CA ARG A 223 1.33 -1.73 38.42
C ARG A 223 1.91 -2.30 37.14
N LEU A 224 1.98 -3.64 37.05
CA LEU A 224 2.48 -4.33 35.87
C LEU A 224 1.60 -4.04 34.64
N ALA A 225 0.27 -4.04 34.81
CA ALA A 225 -0.68 -3.74 33.74
C ALA A 225 -0.49 -2.31 33.21
N ILE A 226 -0.44 -1.29 34.08
CA ILE A 226 -0.20 0.09 33.64
C ILE A 226 1.16 0.22 32.95
N ALA A 227 2.22 -0.34 33.50
CA ALA A 227 3.54 -0.30 32.87
C ALA A 227 3.54 -0.94 31.47
N ALA A 228 2.88 -2.09 31.32
CA ALA A 228 2.72 -2.77 30.04
C ALA A 228 1.92 -1.93 29.03
N TYR A 229 0.79 -1.37 29.45
CA TYR A 229 -0.03 -0.51 28.60
C TYR A 229 0.68 0.78 28.22
N CYS A 230 1.40 1.44 29.13
CA CYS A 230 2.19 2.63 28.79
C CYS A 230 3.32 2.31 27.79
N GLY A 231 4.04 1.19 27.98
CA GLY A 231 5.05 0.74 27.03
C GLY A 231 4.46 0.45 25.64
N GLN A 232 3.37 -0.33 25.59
CA GLN A 232 2.69 -0.67 24.35
C GLN A 232 2.10 0.56 23.65
N GLY A 233 1.47 1.46 24.41
CA GLY A 233 0.86 2.68 23.89
C GLY A 233 1.90 3.59 23.26
N ARG A 234 3.06 3.76 23.90
CA ARG A 234 4.16 4.56 23.36
C ARG A 234 4.65 4.01 22.02
N ALA A 235 4.85 2.69 21.92
CA ALA A 235 5.28 2.05 20.68
C ALA A 235 4.25 2.21 19.56
N LEU A 236 2.96 1.96 19.85
CA LEU A 236 1.89 2.09 18.87
C LEU A 236 1.68 3.53 18.41
N MET A 237 1.77 4.50 19.32
CA MET A 237 1.63 5.91 18.97
C MET A 237 2.79 6.40 18.10
N ASP A 238 4.02 5.95 18.38
CA ASP A 238 5.17 6.25 17.53
C ASP A 238 5.02 5.59 16.14
N GLU A 239 4.57 4.34 16.08
CA GLU A 239 4.30 3.65 14.81
C GLU A 239 3.18 4.34 13.99
N LEU A 240 2.14 4.84 14.67
CA LEU A 240 1.05 5.58 14.03
C LEU A 240 1.54 6.90 13.43
N VAL A 241 2.21 7.74 14.23
CA VAL A 241 2.54 9.11 13.84
C VAL A 241 3.85 9.18 13.07
N SER A 242 4.93 8.63 13.64
CA SER A 242 6.29 8.72 13.09
C SER A 242 6.52 7.79 11.90
N THR A 243 5.68 6.77 11.72
CA THR A 243 5.74 5.86 10.56
C THR A 243 4.54 6.05 9.64
N HIS A 244 3.34 5.60 10.01
CA HIS A 244 2.25 5.48 9.05
C HIS A 244 1.73 6.84 8.54
N LEU A 245 1.42 7.77 9.44
CA LEU A 245 0.97 9.10 9.04
C LEU A 245 2.09 9.90 8.37
N ALA A 246 3.34 9.78 8.85
CA ALA A 246 4.49 10.41 8.21
C ALA A 246 4.71 9.92 6.77
N TYR A 247 4.70 8.61 6.51
CA TYR A 247 4.83 8.07 5.16
C TYR A 247 3.65 8.44 4.27
N ALA A 248 2.41 8.39 4.77
CA ALA A 248 1.26 8.91 4.04
C ALA A 248 1.47 10.37 3.59
N MET A 249 1.95 11.25 4.49
CA MET A 249 2.26 12.65 4.15
C MET A 249 3.48 12.82 3.23
N ILE A 250 4.45 11.90 3.25
CA ILE A 250 5.57 11.90 2.30
C ILE A 250 5.09 11.57 0.89
N TYR A 251 4.22 10.57 0.74
CA TYR A 251 3.67 10.19 -0.55
C TYR A 251 2.62 11.18 -1.06
N ASN A 252 1.86 11.83 -0.16
CA ASN A 252 0.96 12.92 -0.48
C ASN A 252 1.10 14.10 0.49
N PRO A 253 1.92 15.12 0.14
CA PRO A 253 2.18 16.29 1.00
C PRO A 253 0.93 17.12 1.36
N GLU A 254 -0.14 17.04 0.58
CA GLU A 254 -1.38 17.77 0.87
C GLU A 254 -2.07 17.25 2.15
N LEU A 255 -1.84 15.98 2.52
CA LEU A 255 -2.33 15.41 3.78
C LEU A 255 -1.78 16.15 5.00
N SER A 256 -0.64 16.82 4.89
CA SER A 256 -0.08 17.60 6.00
C SER A 256 -0.97 18.76 6.41
N LYS A 257 -1.81 19.30 5.50
CA LYS A 257 -2.76 20.39 5.82
C LYS A 257 -3.85 19.92 6.77
N ASP A 258 -4.29 18.67 6.61
CA ASP A 258 -5.41 18.12 7.37
C ASP A 258 -4.95 17.35 8.61
N LEU A 259 -3.81 16.65 8.53
CA LEU A 259 -3.38 15.69 9.55
C LEU A 259 -2.14 16.12 10.35
N GLY A 260 -1.28 16.98 9.80
CA GLY A 260 0.05 17.27 10.38
C GLY A 260 -0.01 17.73 11.84
N SER A 261 -0.63 18.89 12.07
CA SER A 261 -0.74 19.45 13.43
C SER A 261 -1.58 18.57 14.36
N LYS A 262 -2.62 17.92 13.85
CA LYS A 262 -3.48 17.02 14.63
C LYS A 262 -2.72 15.79 15.12
N ALA A 263 -1.87 15.21 14.26
CA ALA A 263 -1.02 14.07 14.62
C ALA A 263 0.00 14.46 15.68
N GLU A 264 0.67 15.62 15.54
CA GLU A 264 1.60 16.14 16.54
C GLU A 264 0.92 16.41 17.89
N PHE A 265 -0.23 17.07 17.90
CA PHE A 265 -0.98 17.33 19.13
C PHE A 265 -1.41 16.02 19.79
N CYS A 266 -1.99 15.08 19.03
CA CYS A 266 -2.40 13.78 19.54
C CYS A 266 -1.23 12.98 20.12
N GLN A 267 -0.09 12.93 19.43
CA GLN A 267 1.12 12.26 19.92
C GLN A 267 1.56 12.87 21.26
N LYS A 268 1.58 14.20 21.34
CA LYS A 268 2.02 14.91 22.55
C LYS A 268 1.07 14.67 23.72
N GLY A 269 -0.24 14.88 23.57
CA GLY A 269 -1.18 14.68 24.68
C GLY A 269 -1.22 13.23 25.14
N PHE A 270 -1.09 12.27 24.21
CA PHE A 270 -0.99 10.87 24.57
C PHE A 270 0.29 10.56 25.36
N GLN A 271 1.44 11.10 24.94
CA GLN A 271 2.70 10.96 25.70
C GLN A 271 2.63 11.62 27.08
N ASP A 272 1.99 12.79 27.19
CA ASP A 272 1.79 13.49 28.46
C ASP A 272 0.93 12.64 29.42
N PHE A 273 -0.14 12.03 28.90
CA PHE A 273 -1.00 11.11 29.65
C PHE A 273 -0.25 9.85 30.11
N LEU A 274 0.48 9.16 29.22
CA LEU A 274 1.27 7.99 29.61
C LEU A 274 2.33 8.32 30.65
N SER A 275 2.98 9.48 30.52
CA SER A 275 3.99 9.96 31.48
C SER A 275 3.38 10.34 32.83
N PHE A 276 2.13 10.81 32.85
CA PHE A 276 1.37 11.04 34.08
C PHE A 276 1.05 9.71 34.79
N MET A 277 0.57 8.71 34.03
CA MET A 277 0.28 7.37 34.54
C MET A 277 1.53 6.70 35.12
N GLU A 278 2.65 6.71 34.40
CA GLU A 278 3.91 6.10 34.84
C GLU A 278 4.47 6.75 36.11
N ARG A 279 4.40 8.08 36.24
CA ARG A 279 4.87 8.79 37.44
C ARG A 279 4.10 8.36 38.68
N ARG A 280 2.77 8.31 38.59
CA ARG A 280 1.92 7.91 39.73
C ARG A 280 2.01 6.44 40.11
N VAL A 281 2.40 5.56 39.18
CA VAL A 281 2.66 4.14 39.49
C VAL A 281 4.05 3.90 40.08
N ARG A 282 5.03 4.74 39.74
CA ARG A 282 6.42 4.61 40.17
C ARG A 282 6.63 5.02 41.64
N ASP A 283 5.97 6.09 42.06
CA ASP A 283 6.29 6.78 43.32
C ASP A 283 5.32 6.48 44.48
N ALA A 284 4.27 5.69 44.25
CA ALA A 284 3.16 5.57 45.21
C ALA A 284 3.01 4.15 45.78
N GLU A 285 3.10 4.00 47.11
CA GLU A 285 2.66 2.78 47.83
C GLU A 285 1.14 2.80 48.10
N THR A 286 0.57 3.99 48.28
CA THR A 286 -0.87 4.26 48.40
C THR A 286 -1.40 4.91 47.12
N ALA A 287 -2.70 4.81 46.82
CA ALA A 287 -3.24 5.42 45.61
C ALA A 287 -3.23 6.96 45.72
N ASP A 288 -2.25 7.61 45.10
CA ASP A 288 -2.36 9.02 44.65
C ASP A 288 -3.05 9.08 43.26
N PHE A 289 -4.02 8.19 43.04
CA PHE A 289 -4.89 8.22 41.87
C PHE A 289 -6.25 8.72 42.33
N ASP A 290 -6.42 10.05 42.31
CA ASP A 290 -7.74 10.66 42.41
C ASP A 290 -8.49 10.42 41.08
N ALA A 291 -9.68 9.82 41.15
CA ALA A 291 -10.51 9.50 39.99
C ALA A 291 -10.74 10.75 39.14
N LEU A 292 -11.01 11.88 39.81
CA LEU A 292 -11.21 13.17 39.17
C LEU A 292 -9.95 13.63 38.42
N ALA A 293 -8.78 13.58 39.06
CA ALA A 293 -7.52 13.96 38.44
C ALA A 293 -7.16 13.09 37.23
N VAL A 294 -7.51 11.80 37.25
CA VAL A 294 -7.38 10.92 36.08
C VAL A 294 -8.31 11.38 34.97
N THR A 295 -9.59 11.60 35.28
CA THR A 295 -10.58 12.03 34.27
C THR A 295 -10.28 13.40 33.67
N ASP A 296 -9.75 14.34 34.45
CA ASP A 296 -9.33 15.67 33.98
C ASP A 296 -8.11 15.55 33.05
N MET A 297 -7.13 14.70 33.39
CA MET A 297 -5.96 14.45 32.54
C MET A 297 -6.31 13.75 31.22
N LEU A 298 -7.44 13.04 31.17
CA LEU A 298 -7.91 12.37 29.95
C LEU A 298 -8.54 13.34 28.95
N GLU A 299 -8.95 14.53 29.36
CA GLU A 299 -9.75 15.43 28.52
C GLU A 299 -9.02 15.87 27.24
N ASP A 300 -7.82 16.44 27.38
CA ASP A 300 -7.03 16.90 26.24
C ASP A 300 -6.60 15.74 25.31
N PRO A 301 -6.05 14.62 25.82
CA PRO A 301 -5.71 13.46 24.99
C PRO A 301 -6.94 12.89 24.25
N ILE A 302 -8.10 12.78 24.91
CA ILE A 302 -9.35 12.32 24.29
C ILE A 302 -9.75 13.23 23.14
N LYS A 303 -9.70 14.55 23.36
CA LYS A 303 -10.06 15.54 22.34
C LYS A 303 -9.11 15.49 21.16
N GLN A 304 -7.80 15.40 21.40
CA GLN A 304 -6.81 15.35 20.33
C GLN A 304 -6.88 14.03 19.56
N MET A 305 -7.13 12.92 20.25
CA MET A 305 -7.42 11.62 19.62
C MET A 305 -8.68 11.70 18.75
N PHE A 306 -9.75 12.33 19.26
CA PHE A 306 -10.98 12.56 18.53
C PHE A 306 -10.74 13.38 17.26
N ASP A 307 -9.99 14.49 17.37
CA ASP A 307 -9.67 15.36 16.25
C ASP A 307 -8.87 14.61 15.18
N LEU A 308 -7.91 13.76 15.56
CA LEU A 308 -7.13 12.95 14.63
C LEU A 308 -8.00 11.87 13.97
N PHE A 309 -8.74 11.07 14.76
CA PHE A 309 -9.64 10.03 14.24
C PHE A 309 -10.67 10.58 13.26
N GLY A 310 -11.29 11.72 13.60
CA GLY A 310 -12.28 12.39 12.77
C GLY A 310 -11.69 13.03 11.50
N SER A 311 -10.37 13.12 11.37
CA SER A 311 -9.72 13.70 10.18
C SER A 311 -9.12 12.64 9.25
N VAL A 312 -8.68 11.48 9.78
CA VAL A 312 -8.08 10.42 8.98
C VAL A 312 -9.10 9.79 8.01
N GLY A 313 -10.34 9.54 8.46
CA GLY A 313 -11.40 8.98 7.62
C GLY A 313 -11.75 9.86 6.41
N PRO A 314 -12.05 11.15 6.60
CA PRO A 314 -12.29 12.08 5.49
C PRO A 314 -11.08 12.31 4.57
N ALA A 315 -9.85 12.24 5.12
CA ALA A 315 -8.65 12.32 4.31
C ALA A 315 -8.51 11.09 3.40
N LEU A 316 -8.78 9.89 3.93
CA LEU A 316 -8.80 8.65 3.13
C LEU A 316 -9.89 8.68 2.06
N ASP A 317 -11.10 9.12 2.42
CA ASP A 317 -12.21 9.30 1.47
C ASP A 317 -11.86 10.23 0.31
N ARG A 318 -11.20 11.36 0.61
CA ARG A 318 -10.74 12.29 -0.42
C ARG A 318 -9.74 11.64 -1.38
N LEU A 319 -8.75 10.91 -0.87
CA LEU A 319 -7.76 10.23 -1.71
C LEU A 319 -8.40 9.22 -2.66
N VAL A 320 -9.29 8.38 -2.13
CA VAL A 320 -10.00 7.35 -2.90
C VAL A 320 -10.90 8.00 -3.97
N THR A 321 -11.63 9.05 -3.59
CA THR A 321 -12.52 9.80 -4.49
C THR A 321 -11.76 10.55 -5.60
N GLU A 322 -10.64 11.21 -5.28
CA GLU A 322 -9.79 11.87 -6.28
C GLU A 322 -9.20 10.87 -7.27
N ARG A 323 -8.76 9.69 -6.79
CA ARG A 323 -8.31 8.59 -7.64
C ARG A 323 -9.43 8.12 -8.59
N LEU A 324 -10.66 7.98 -8.10
CA LEU A 324 -11.79 7.55 -8.92
C LEU A 324 -12.06 8.53 -10.07
N LEU A 325 -12.10 9.83 -9.78
CA LEU A 325 -12.28 10.88 -10.78
C LEU A 325 -11.16 10.88 -11.82
N ASN A 326 -9.92 10.70 -11.40
CA ASN A 326 -8.76 10.62 -12.29
C ASN A 326 -8.83 9.39 -13.20
N TYR A 327 -9.25 8.22 -12.69
CA TYR A 327 -9.46 7.04 -13.52
C TYR A 327 -10.57 7.26 -14.54
N GLU A 328 -11.72 7.82 -14.14
CA GLU A 328 -12.80 8.11 -15.08
C GLU A 328 -12.38 9.07 -16.18
N PHE A 329 -11.64 10.14 -15.84
CA PHE A 329 -11.13 11.09 -16.80
C PHE A 329 -10.15 10.43 -17.78
N ASN A 330 -9.17 9.68 -17.26
CA ASN A 330 -8.16 9.00 -18.07
C ASN A 330 -8.78 7.96 -19.02
N ILE A 331 -9.79 7.24 -18.56
CA ILE A 331 -10.56 6.29 -19.39
C ILE A 331 -11.24 7.02 -20.55
N ARG A 332 -11.95 8.13 -20.26
CA ARG A 332 -12.65 8.92 -21.30
C ARG A 332 -11.66 9.53 -22.30
N LEU A 333 -10.55 10.07 -21.82
CA LEU A 333 -9.49 10.64 -22.65
C LEU A 333 -8.84 9.57 -23.53
N SER A 334 -8.51 8.40 -22.97
CA SER A 334 -7.91 7.28 -23.69
C SER A 334 -8.82 6.76 -24.80
N LEU A 335 -10.12 6.62 -24.52
CA LEU A 335 -11.12 6.26 -25.56
C LEU A 335 -11.22 7.32 -26.66
N LEU A 336 -11.20 8.60 -26.30
CA LEU A 336 -11.27 9.70 -27.26
C LEU A 336 -10.03 9.69 -28.17
N VAL A 337 -8.84 9.55 -27.60
CA VAL A 337 -7.57 9.46 -28.35
C VAL A 337 -7.55 8.23 -29.26
N ALA A 338 -7.98 7.06 -28.76
CA ALA A 338 -8.07 5.84 -29.55
C ALA A 338 -9.08 5.98 -30.71
N GLY A 339 -10.25 6.59 -30.45
CA GLY A 339 -11.26 6.86 -31.47
C GLY A 339 -10.75 7.82 -32.56
N LEU A 340 -10.07 8.90 -32.17
CA LEU A 340 -9.44 9.83 -33.11
C LEU A 340 -8.34 9.15 -33.93
N ALA A 341 -7.52 8.30 -33.33
CA ALA A 341 -6.50 7.55 -34.05
C ALA A 341 -7.11 6.61 -35.10
N VAL A 342 -8.19 5.90 -34.76
CA VAL A 342 -8.93 5.06 -35.72
C VAL A 342 -9.52 5.88 -36.86
N LEU A 343 -10.11 7.05 -36.56
CA LEU A 343 -10.66 7.95 -37.58
C LEU A 343 -9.56 8.51 -38.50
N LEU A 344 -8.41 8.88 -37.96
CA LEU A 344 -7.28 9.39 -38.72
C LEU A 344 -6.69 8.30 -39.63
N VAL A 345 -6.53 7.08 -39.13
CA VAL A 345 -6.14 5.91 -39.94
C VAL A 345 -7.17 5.67 -41.04
N ALA A 346 -8.47 5.62 -40.70
CA ALA A 346 -9.53 5.41 -41.70
C ALA A 346 -9.54 6.52 -42.77
N TYR A 347 -9.35 7.77 -42.37
CA TYR A 347 -9.24 8.92 -43.29
C TYR A 347 -8.04 8.78 -44.22
N ALA A 348 -6.86 8.48 -43.68
CA ALA A 348 -5.64 8.28 -44.48
C ALA A 348 -5.80 7.12 -45.47
N PHE A 349 -6.35 5.98 -45.04
CA PHE A 349 -6.63 4.83 -45.90
C PHE A 349 -7.67 5.15 -46.99
N MET A 350 -8.74 5.89 -46.65
CA MET A 350 -9.76 6.27 -47.61
C MET A 350 -9.23 7.29 -48.62
N GLY A 351 -8.43 8.26 -48.18
CA GLY A 351 -7.73 9.22 -49.04
C GLY A 351 -6.75 8.52 -50.00
N PHE A 352 -5.99 7.56 -49.49
CA PHE A 352 -5.07 6.78 -50.32
C PHE A 352 -5.81 5.86 -51.30
N TYR A 353 -6.88 5.17 -50.87
CA TYR A 353 -7.74 4.35 -51.75
C TYR A 353 -8.37 5.18 -52.88
N THR A 354 -8.91 6.35 -52.55
CA THR A 354 -9.54 7.24 -53.53
C THR A 354 -8.51 7.78 -54.52
N SER A 355 -7.31 8.15 -54.05
CA SER A 355 -6.19 8.56 -54.91
C SER A 355 -5.79 7.44 -55.88
N VAL A 356 -5.44 6.26 -55.39
CA VAL A 356 -4.99 5.13 -56.22
C VAL A 356 -6.08 4.69 -57.21
N SER A 357 -7.33 4.58 -56.75
CA SER A 357 -8.45 4.13 -57.58
C SER A 357 -8.85 5.16 -58.63
N ALA A 358 -8.72 6.45 -58.34
CA ALA A 358 -8.91 7.52 -59.33
C ALA A 358 -7.82 7.45 -60.39
N SER A 359 -6.57 7.28 -59.97
CA SER A 359 -5.43 7.18 -60.89
C SER A 359 -5.56 5.99 -61.84
N VAL A 360 -5.85 4.79 -61.33
CA VAL A 360 -6.04 3.58 -62.17
C VAL A 360 -7.20 3.74 -63.15
N ARG A 361 -8.35 4.29 -62.72
CA ARG A 361 -9.50 4.52 -63.62
C ARG A 361 -9.18 5.55 -64.69
N SER A 362 -8.42 6.59 -64.36
CA SER A 362 -8.04 7.64 -65.30
C SER A 362 -7.10 7.11 -66.41
N VAL A 363 -6.21 6.17 -66.09
CA VAL A 363 -5.39 5.46 -67.10
C VAL A 363 -6.25 4.60 -68.01
N GLY A 364 -7.24 3.88 -67.45
CA GLY A 364 -8.19 3.09 -68.24
C GLY A 364 -8.99 3.96 -69.22
N ALA A 365 -9.49 5.11 -68.75
CA ALA A 365 -10.22 6.05 -69.60
C ALA A 365 -9.32 6.76 -70.63
N ALA A 366 -8.07 7.05 -70.29
CA ALA A 366 -7.09 7.57 -71.25
C ALA A 366 -6.81 6.54 -72.35
N THR A 367 -6.53 5.29 -71.96
CA THR A 367 -6.30 4.18 -72.90
C THR A 367 -7.47 3.97 -73.86
N GLN A 368 -8.71 4.10 -73.39
CA GLN A 368 -9.89 4.02 -74.26
C GLN A 368 -9.96 5.19 -75.26
N ARG A 369 -9.65 6.41 -74.82
CA ARG A 369 -9.57 7.60 -75.70
C ARG A 369 -8.44 7.51 -76.74
N MET A 370 -7.31 6.90 -76.39
CA MET A 370 -6.24 6.58 -77.35
C MET A 370 -6.70 5.57 -78.43
N ILE A 371 -7.53 4.60 -78.06
CA ILE A 371 -8.15 3.68 -79.01
C ILE A 371 -9.10 4.43 -79.95
N GLU A 372 -9.87 5.39 -79.41
CA GLU A 372 -10.81 6.25 -80.15
C GLU A 372 -10.11 7.34 -81.00
N GLY A 373 -8.80 7.56 -80.81
CA GLY A 373 -7.97 8.40 -81.68
C GLY A 373 -7.93 9.89 -81.35
N THR A 374 -8.05 10.26 -80.08
CA THR A 374 -7.97 11.66 -79.63
C THR A 374 -6.54 12.16 -79.40
N ASP A 375 -6.29 13.45 -79.65
CA ASP A 375 -4.97 14.10 -79.51
C ASP A 375 -4.66 14.64 -78.09
N GLU A 376 -5.45 14.26 -77.08
CA GLU A 376 -5.26 14.78 -75.72
C GLU A 376 -4.09 14.11 -74.99
N THR A 377 -3.24 14.92 -74.36
CA THR A 377 -2.17 14.45 -73.49
C THR A 377 -2.71 14.15 -72.09
N PHE A 378 -2.25 13.05 -71.49
CA PHE A 378 -2.67 12.59 -70.18
C PHE A 378 -1.62 12.99 -69.13
N ARG A 379 -2.01 13.71 -68.07
CA ARG A 379 -1.12 14.07 -66.96
C ARG A 379 -1.76 13.69 -65.63
N PHE A 380 -1.01 13.04 -64.76
CA PHE A 380 -1.40 12.88 -63.36
C PHE A 380 -1.10 14.14 -62.56
N ARG A 381 -1.87 14.35 -61.49
CA ARG A 381 -1.58 15.38 -60.47
C ARG A 381 -0.64 14.85 -59.37
N THR A 382 -0.33 13.56 -59.38
CA THR A 382 0.56 12.90 -58.41
C THR A 382 2.02 13.03 -58.84
N ARG A 383 2.93 12.99 -57.87
CA ARG A 383 4.40 13.05 -58.06
C ARG A 383 5.09 11.68 -57.86
N ASP A 384 4.29 10.63 -57.76
CA ASP A 384 4.72 9.26 -57.49
C ASP A 384 5.02 8.50 -58.80
N GLU A 385 5.30 7.20 -58.69
CA GLU A 385 5.66 6.33 -59.82
C GLU A 385 4.58 6.27 -60.91
N LEU A 386 3.35 6.68 -60.61
CA LEU A 386 2.28 6.81 -61.60
C LEU A 386 2.52 7.97 -62.57
N ALA A 387 3.23 9.03 -62.17
CA ALA A 387 3.60 10.13 -63.07
C ALA A 387 4.44 9.62 -64.25
N VAL A 388 5.37 8.70 -63.98
CA VAL A 388 6.20 8.04 -65.01
C VAL A 388 5.34 7.22 -65.97
N LEU A 389 4.27 6.60 -65.48
CA LEU A 389 3.31 5.86 -66.30
C LEU A 389 2.53 6.78 -67.25
N ALA A 390 2.19 8.01 -66.83
CA ALA A 390 1.57 8.99 -67.72
C ALA A 390 2.52 9.46 -68.83
N ASP A 391 3.78 9.69 -68.52
CA ASP A 391 4.79 10.05 -69.53
C ASP A 391 5.00 8.93 -70.54
N SER A 392 5.08 7.68 -70.05
CA SER A 392 5.16 6.49 -70.90
C SER A 392 3.92 6.34 -71.79
N TYR A 393 2.73 6.60 -71.25
CA TYR A 393 1.48 6.63 -72.00
C TYR A 393 1.49 7.71 -73.10
N ASN A 394 1.96 8.92 -72.78
CA ASN A 394 2.00 10.03 -73.75
C ASN A 394 2.97 9.74 -74.91
N GLN A 395 4.13 9.11 -74.62
CA GLN A 395 5.07 8.66 -75.64
C GLN A 395 4.45 7.59 -76.56
N ILE A 396 3.69 6.64 -75.99
CA ILE A 396 2.99 5.61 -76.76
C ILE A 396 1.88 6.21 -77.64
N ASN A 397 1.10 7.17 -77.13
CA ASN A 397 0.05 7.85 -77.91
C ASN A 397 0.64 8.62 -79.10
N ALA A 398 1.77 9.33 -78.88
CA ALA A 398 2.50 10.01 -79.94
C ALA A 398 3.07 9.03 -81.00
N ALA A 399 3.64 7.90 -80.59
CA ALA A 399 4.14 6.88 -81.53
C ALA A 399 3.01 6.18 -82.32
N LEU A 400 1.83 5.99 -81.71
CA LEU A 400 0.64 5.47 -82.39
C LEU A 400 0.05 6.46 -83.40
N GLN A 401 0.13 7.77 -83.13
CA GLN A 401 -0.23 8.84 -84.07
C GLN A 401 0.73 8.87 -85.28
N GLU A 402 2.04 8.77 -85.04
CA GLU A 402 3.06 8.72 -86.10
C GLU A 402 2.87 7.49 -87.01
N SER A 403 2.52 6.34 -86.42
CA SER A 403 2.16 5.09 -87.13
C SER A 403 0.87 5.20 -87.97
N ARG A 404 -0.06 6.09 -87.60
CA ARG A 404 -1.28 6.38 -88.39
C ARG A 404 -1.02 7.35 -89.55
N HIS A 405 -0.09 8.31 -89.42
CA HIS A 405 0.30 9.21 -90.50
C HIS A 405 1.27 8.59 -91.53
N LEU A 406 2.05 7.57 -91.14
CA LEU A 406 2.99 6.87 -92.03
C LEU A 406 2.35 5.77 -92.90
N ARG A 407 1.05 5.44 -92.70
CA ARG A 407 0.35 4.41 -93.48
C ARG A 407 -0.42 4.93 -94.70
N GLU A 408 -0.36 6.23 -95.00
CA GLU A 408 -1.01 6.82 -96.17
C GLU A 408 -0.06 7.47 -97.20
N LYS A 409 1.26 7.33 -97.05
CA LYS A 409 2.23 7.88 -98.02
C LYS A 409 3.39 6.94 -98.31
N VAL A 410 3.12 5.80 -98.95
CA VAL A 410 4.20 4.94 -99.47
C VAL A 410 4.13 4.66 -100.98
N GLU A 411 3.04 4.96 -101.70
CA GLU A 411 2.93 4.42 -103.07
C GLU A 411 2.67 5.42 -104.20
N GLU A 412 3.17 6.66 -104.15
CA GLU A 412 3.12 7.54 -105.33
C GLU A 412 4.10 8.71 -105.25
N GLU A 413 5.36 8.47 -105.61
CA GLU A 413 6.21 9.43 -106.37
C GLU A 413 7.48 8.72 -106.89
N ARG A 414 7.32 7.47 -107.36
CA ARG A 414 8.37 6.72 -108.05
C ARG A 414 8.32 6.97 -109.57
N GLN A 415 8.11 8.21 -110.01
CA GLN A 415 8.11 8.53 -111.44
C GLN A 415 8.24 10.03 -111.79
N ARG A 416 9.26 10.71 -111.25
CA ARG A 416 9.85 11.89 -111.92
C ARG A 416 11.38 11.87 -111.79
N ALA A 417 11.95 10.81 -112.35
CA ALA A 417 13.31 10.84 -112.84
C ALA A 417 13.22 10.95 -114.37
N GLU A 418 13.44 12.14 -114.90
CA GLU A 418 14.29 12.41 -116.08
C GLU A 418 14.24 13.91 -116.40
N ASP A 419 15.43 14.46 -116.58
CA ASP A 419 15.77 15.84 -116.96
C ASP A 419 15.69 16.95 -115.90
N GLU A 420 16.77 17.06 -115.11
CA GLU A 420 17.55 18.31 -115.08
C GLU A 420 19.00 18.00 -114.65
N ARG A 421 19.72 17.33 -115.56
CA ARG A 421 21.19 17.32 -115.56
C ARG A 421 21.68 18.71 -115.94
N GLY A 422 22.12 19.48 -114.96
CA GLY A 422 22.99 20.64 -115.21
C GLY A 422 22.89 21.77 -114.21
N ARG A 423 23.30 21.54 -112.95
CA ARG A 423 23.78 22.60 -112.03
C ARG A 423 24.47 22.03 -110.78
N ALA A 424 25.31 21.02 -110.99
CA ALA A 424 26.15 20.41 -109.96
C ALA A 424 27.53 21.08 -109.82
N GLU A 425 27.61 22.41 -109.94
CA GLU A 425 28.91 23.12 -109.87
C GLU A 425 28.96 24.36 -108.95
N GLN A 426 27.96 24.59 -108.08
CA GLN A 426 28.00 25.70 -107.12
C GLN A 426 27.70 25.34 -105.64
N GLU A 427 27.87 24.07 -105.23
CA GLU A 427 27.74 23.68 -103.80
C GLU A 427 29.09 23.35 -103.12
N ARG A 428 30.21 23.44 -103.83
CA ARG A 428 31.55 23.20 -103.24
C ARG A 428 32.07 24.36 -102.37
N ALA A 429 31.39 25.49 -102.32
CA ALA A 429 31.77 26.62 -101.46
C ALA A 429 31.04 26.64 -100.09
N ARG A 430 29.84 26.06 -99.96
CA ARG A 430 29.10 26.00 -98.68
C ARG A 430 29.66 24.98 -97.70
N VAL A 431 30.23 23.89 -98.20
CA VAL A 431 30.81 22.81 -97.39
C VAL A 431 32.07 23.24 -96.62
N GLN A 432 32.86 24.21 -97.12
CA GLN A 432 34.05 24.71 -96.42
C GLN A 432 33.75 25.79 -95.37
N GLN A 433 32.59 26.45 -95.42
CA GLN A 433 32.19 27.46 -94.44
C GLN A 433 31.49 26.80 -93.24
N ILE A 434 30.67 25.77 -93.48
CA ILE A 434 30.04 24.94 -92.43
C ILE A 434 31.09 24.13 -91.65
N ASN A 435 32.13 23.58 -92.31
CA ASN A 435 33.20 22.86 -91.61
C ASN A 435 34.02 23.75 -90.66
N ARG A 436 34.32 25.00 -91.04
CA ARG A 436 35.05 25.93 -90.14
C ARG A 436 34.21 26.39 -88.95
N GLN A 437 32.90 26.55 -89.15
CA GLN A 437 31.97 26.88 -88.08
C GLN A 437 31.78 25.70 -87.11
N LEU A 438 31.68 24.47 -87.62
CA LEU A 438 31.66 23.25 -86.82
C LEU A 438 32.96 23.04 -86.05
N GLU A 439 34.13 23.26 -86.67
CA GLU A 439 35.43 23.17 -85.99
C GLU A 439 35.54 24.16 -84.81
N GLN A 440 35.05 25.40 -84.97
CA GLN A 440 35.04 26.39 -83.90
C GLN A 440 34.09 26.01 -82.76
N GLN A 441 32.88 25.58 -83.07
CA GLN A 441 31.89 25.18 -82.06
C GLN A 441 32.31 23.90 -81.32
N ILE A 442 32.97 22.94 -82.00
CA ILE A 442 33.53 21.74 -81.37
C ILE A 442 34.68 22.11 -80.41
N MET A 443 35.58 23.02 -80.81
CA MET A 443 36.66 23.48 -79.94
C MET A 443 36.14 24.21 -78.70
N GLU A 444 35.07 24.98 -78.84
CA GLU A 444 34.41 25.63 -77.71
C GLU A 444 33.74 24.61 -76.77
N LEU A 445 33.00 23.65 -77.31
CA LEU A 445 32.39 22.56 -76.54
C LEU A 445 33.47 21.73 -75.80
N LEU A 446 34.57 21.38 -76.47
CA LEU A 446 35.70 20.66 -75.86
C LEU A 446 36.34 21.45 -74.72
N ARG A 447 36.42 22.79 -74.84
CA ARG A 447 36.93 23.64 -73.75
C ARG A 447 36.00 23.62 -72.54
N ILE A 448 34.70 23.62 -72.76
CA ILE A 448 33.68 23.59 -71.70
C ILE A 448 33.64 22.21 -71.04
N VAL A 449 33.69 21.14 -71.84
CA VAL A 449 33.81 19.75 -71.35
C VAL A 449 35.10 19.57 -70.54
N SER A 450 36.22 20.15 -70.97
CA SER A 450 37.48 20.10 -70.24
C SER A 450 37.40 20.81 -68.87
N LYS A 451 36.71 21.95 -68.79
CA LYS A 451 36.45 22.65 -67.53
C LYS A 451 35.53 21.85 -66.60
N ALA A 452 34.46 21.25 -67.14
CA ALA A 452 33.56 20.38 -66.38
C ALA A 452 34.29 19.13 -65.86
N ALA A 453 35.16 18.52 -66.67
CA ALA A 453 35.99 17.38 -66.28
C ALA A 453 37.04 17.73 -65.20
N GLN A 454 37.40 19.01 -65.06
CA GLN A 454 38.25 19.52 -63.98
C GLN A 454 37.46 19.84 -62.69
N GLY A 455 36.15 19.53 -62.66
CA GLY A 455 35.29 19.70 -61.49
C GLY A 455 34.47 20.98 -61.50
N ASP A 456 34.56 21.84 -62.51
CA ASP A 456 33.73 23.04 -62.60
C ASP A 456 32.38 22.73 -63.26
N LEU A 457 31.40 22.33 -62.45
CA LEU A 457 30.06 21.98 -62.94
C LEU A 457 29.19 23.21 -63.20
N THR A 458 29.68 24.43 -62.90
CA THR A 458 28.95 25.68 -63.15
C THR A 458 28.98 26.12 -64.60
N VAL A 459 29.89 25.53 -65.40
CA VAL A 459 30.00 25.84 -66.83
C VAL A 459 28.77 25.36 -67.59
N ARG A 460 28.41 26.07 -68.65
CA ARG A 460 27.32 25.69 -69.56
C ARG A 460 27.79 25.83 -71.00
N ALA A 461 27.50 24.81 -71.81
CA ALA A 461 27.74 24.82 -73.25
C ALA A 461 26.69 25.70 -73.95
N HIS A 462 27.12 26.54 -74.90
CA HIS A 462 26.22 27.40 -75.65
C HIS A 462 25.39 26.57 -76.64
N VAL A 463 24.06 26.63 -76.52
CA VAL A 463 23.13 25.87 -77.35
C VAL A 463 22.87 26.65 -78.65
N THR A 464 23.16 26.04 -79.79
CA THR A 464 22.95 26.62 -81.15
C THR A 464 22.02 25.74 -81.98
N GLU A 465 21.48 26.21 -83.09
CA GLU A 465 20.62 25.36 -83.95
C GLU A 465 21.43 24.27 -84.66
N GLY A 466 20.95 23.02 -84.63
CA GLY A 466 21.54 21.86 -85.29
C GLY A 466 22.13 20.82 -84.33
N VAL A 467 22.69 19.74 -84.90
CA VAL A 467 23.12 18.53 -84.16
C VAL A 467 24.08 18.82 -83.00
N LEU A 468 24.95 19.81 -83.13
CA LEU A 468 25.90 20.17 -82.07
C LEU A 468 25.23 20.93 -80.91
N GLY A 469 24.12 21.60 -81.17
CA GLY A 469 23.24 22.17 -80.15
C GLY A 469 22.54 21.13 -79.30
N ASP A 470 22.03 20.06 -79.92
CA ASP A 470 21.42 18.93 -79.21
C ASP A 470 22.43 18.25 -78.27
N VAL A 471 23.71 18.16 -78.70
CA VAL A 471 24.81 17.64 -77.86
C VAL A 471 25.14 18.59 -76.70
N ALA A 472 25.18 19.91 -76.95
CA ALA A 472 25.40 20.91 -75.92
C ALA A 472 24.27 20.90 -74.87
N ASP A 473 23.02 20.72 -75.30
CA ASP A 473 21.85 20.63 -74.44
C ASP A 473 21.84 19.35 -73.59
N ALA A 474 22.09 18.17 -74.19
CA ALA A 474 22.24 16.91 -73.45
C ALA A 474 23.39 16.94 -72.43
N PHE A 475 24.51 17.61 -72.78
CA PHE A 475 25.63 17.82 -71.88
C PHE A 475 25.25 18.73 -70.70
N ASN A 476 24.54 19.84 -70.95
CA ASN A 476 24.04 20.73 -69.89
C ASN A 476 23.08 20.00 -68.92
N ARG A 477 22.14 19.19 -69.43
CA ARG A 477 21.25 18.36 -68.58
C ARG A 477 22.02 17.34 -67.73
N THR A 478 23.11 16.80 -68.26
CA THR A 478 23.99 15.88 -67.49
C THR A 478 24.69 16.63 -66.36
N LEU A 479 25.17 17.85 -66.61
CA LEU A 479 25.75 18.70 -65.58
C LEU A 479 24.73 19.10 -64.51
N GLU A 480 23.48 19.40 -64.89
CA GLU A 480 22.39 19.67 -63.95
C GLU A 480 22.10 18.46 -63.05
N SER A 481 21.95 17.26 -63.62
CA SER A 481 21.74 16.04 -62.84
C SER A 481 22.91 15.74 -61.88
N TRP A 482 24.16 15.99 -62.30
CA TRP A 482 25.32 15.84 -61.40
C TRP A 482 25.36 16.90 -60.29
N GLN A 483 24.96 18.13 -60.58
CA GLN A 483 24.82 19.18 -59.56
C GLN A 483 23.76 18.82 -58.52
N GLU A 484 22.60 18.31 -58.95
CA GLU A 484 21.54 17.84 -58.06
C GLU A 484 22.02 16.68 -57.18
N LEU A 485 22.60 15.63 -57.78
CA LEU A 485 23.12 14.47 -57.04
C LEU A 485 24.23 14.86 -56.04
N LEU A 486 25.17 15.73 -56.43
CA LEU A 486 26.20 16.21 -55.51
C LEU A 486 25.62 17.13 -54.43
N GLY A 487 24.54 17.87 -54.71
CA GLY A 487 23.78 18.61 -53.71
C GLY A 487 23.16 17.67 -52.66
N GLU A 488 22.48 16.61 -53.11
CA GLU A 488 21.87 15.59 -52.25
C GLU A 488 22.91 14.86 -51.40
N ILE A 489 24.05 14.45 -51.99
CA ILE A 489 25.13 13.78 -51.25
C ILE A 489 25.71 14.71 -50.18
N ARG A 490 25.83 16.01 -50.45
CA ARG A 490 26.33 16.99 -49.48
C ARG A 490 25.38 17.10 -48.30
N GLN A 491 24.08 17.26 -48.58
CA GLN A 491 23.04 17.33 -47.55
C GLN A 491 22.99 16.04 -46.71
N LEU A 492 23.11 14.87 -47.35
CA LEU A 492 23.13 13.57 -46.66
C LEU A 492 24.38 13.43 -45.77
N THR A 493 25.54 13.90 -46.24
CA THR A 493 26.80 13.90 -45.50
C THR A 493 26.72 14.83 -44.28
N GLU A 494 26.15 16.02 -44.43
CA GLU A 494 25.90 16.97 -43.33
C GLU A 494 24.93 16.39 -42.28
N ARG A 495 23.83 15.76 -42.72
CA ARG A 495 22.89 15.06 -41.83
C ARG A 495 23.56 13.88 -41.09
N THR A 496 24.41 13.12 -41.78
CA THR A 496 25.16 12.00 -41.19
C THR A 496 26.16 12.48 -40.14
N ALA A 497 26.85 13.59 -40.40
CA ALA A 497 27.76 14.20 -39.45
C ALA A 497 27.02 14.71 -38.20
N LYS A 498 25.87 15.36 -38.38
CA LYS A 498 25.02 15.83 -37.27
C LYS A 498 24.50 14.66 -36.41
N GLY A 499 23.91 13.63 -37.05
CA GLY A 499 23.43 12.44 -36.34
C GLY A 499 24.54 11.67 -35.63
N SER A 500 25.76 11.70 -36.17
CA SER A 500 26.93 11.15 -35.47
C SER A 500 27.21 11.92 -34.16
N VAL A 501 27.21 13.26 -34.17
CA VAL A 501 27.42 14.04 -32.93
C VAL A 501 26.35 13.72 -31.88
N GLU A 502 25.09 13.64 -32.28
CA GLU A 502 23.97 13.30 -31.38
C GLU A 502 24.13 11.89 -30.77
N ILE A 503 24.51 10.88 -31.57
CA ILE A 503 24.77 9.52 -31.07
C ILE A 503 25.97 9.49 -30.11
N LYS A 504 27.00 10.31 -30.38
CA LYS A 504 28.17 10.42 -29.50
C LYS A 504 27.75 10.94 -28.12
N GLU A 505 27.04 12.06 -28.08
CA GLU A 505 26.56 12.68 -26.82
C GLU A 505 25.66 11.72 -26.04
N ALA A 506 24.72 11.04 -26.73
CA ALA A 506 23.87 10.03 -26.11
C ALA A 506 24.67 8.85 -25.53
N SER A 507 25.74 8.43 -26.21
CA SER A 507 26.60 7.33 -25.74
C SER A 507 27.49 7.74 -24.57
N GLU A 508 27.99 8.99 -24.52
CA GLU A 508 28.72 9.55 -23.37
C GLU A 508 27.79 9.67 -22.14
N GLY A 509 26.55 10.12 -22.34
CA GLY A 509 25.52 10.15 -21.31
C GLY A 509 25.19 8.75 -20.77
N MET A 510 25.06 7.76 -21.65
CA MET A 510 24.83 6.36 -21.27
C MET A 510 26.01 5.77 -20.49
N ALA A 511 27.26 6.04 -20.86
CA ALA A 511 28.44 5.60 -20.11
C ALA A 511 28.48 6.20 -18.69
N THR A 512 28.05 7.46 -18.55
CA THR A 512 27.95 8.15 -17.25
C THR A 512 26.83 7.55 -16.39
N GLY A 513 25.64 7.35 -16.96
CA GLY A 513 24.52 6.72 -16.25
C GLY A 513 24.82 5.30 -15.79
N VAL A 514 25.62 4.53 -16.55
CA VAL A 514 26.09 3.21 -16.10
C VAL A 514 27.00 3.30 -14.87
N ALA A 515 27.86 4.33 -14.77
CA ALA A 515 28.70 4.52 -13.59
C ALA A 515 27.87 4.79 -12.33
N GLU A 516 26.87 5.67 -12.44
CA GLU A 516 25.90 5.93 -11.36
C GLU A 516 25.13 4.65 -10.98
N GLN A 517 24.70 3.88 -11.97
CA GLN A 517 24.00 2.61 -11.75
C GLN A 517 24.88 1.60 -10.97
N PHE A 518 26.19 1.56 -11.22
CA PHE A 518 27.10 0.71 -10.46
C PHE A 518 27.22 1.12 -8.98
N GLU A 519 27.22 2.42 -8.67
CA GLU A 519 27.22 2.91 -7.29
C GLU A 519 25.93 2.49 -6.57
N GLU A 520 24.77 2.65 -7.22
CA GLU A 520 23.47 2.23 -6.69
C GLU A 520 23.40 0.71 -6.44
N ILE A 521 23.88 -0.11 -7.38
CA ILE A 521 23.94 -1.57 -7.21
C ILE A 521 24.82 -1.96 -6.01
N SER A 522 25.95 -1.27 -5.83
CA SER A 522 26.86 -1.51 -4.70
C SER A 522 26.19 -1.14 -3.38
N ALA A 523 25.53 0.02 -3.31
CA ALA A 523 24.79 0.47 -2.13
C ALA A 523 23.62 -0.47 -1.79
N ALA A 524 22.87 -0.92 -2.80
CA ALA A 524 21.79 -1.90 -2.64
C ALA A 524 22.32 -3.24 -2.12
N SER A 525 23.45 -3.72 -2.66
CA SER A 525 24.10 -4.96 -2.21
C SER A 525 24.55 -4.90 -0.75
N GLN A 526 25.13 -3.77 -0.32
CA GLN A 526 25.50 -3.56 1.08
C GLN A 526 24.28 -3.52 2.00
N THR A 527 23.19 -2.91 1.57
CA THR A 527 21.93 -2.86 2.32
C THR A 527 21.37 -4.26 2.53
N VAL A 528 21.39 -5.10 1.50
CA VAL A 528 20.91 -6.48 1.58
C VAL A 528 21.80 -7.34 2.48
N GLN A 529 23.11 -7.09 2.52
CA GLN A 529 23.99 -7.73 3.51
C GLN A 529 23.60 -7.35 4.95
N LYS A 530 23.27 -6.08 5.21
CA LYS A 530 22.79 -5.65 6.52
C LYS A 530 21.45 -6.30 6.88
N VAL A 531 20.53 -6.41 5.91
CA VAL A 531 19.26 -7.14 6.11
C VAL A 531 19.52 -8.59 6.47
N ASN A 532 20.41 -9.28 5.75
CA ASN A 532 20.79 -10.66 6.07
C ASN A 532 21.41 -10.82 7.46
N GLN A 533 22.19 -9.84 7.92
CA GLN A 533 22.70 -9.84 9.30
C GLN A 533 21.55 -9.69 10.30
N GLY A 534 20.67 -8.71 10.09
CA GLY A 534 19.49 -8.50 10.95
C GLY A 534 18.57 -9.72 11.01
N LEU A 535 18.39 -10.45 9.92
CA LEU A 535 17.61 -11.70 9.90
C LEU A 535 18.25 -12.79 10.78
N ARG A 536 19.59 -12.87 10.85
CA ARG A 536 20.27 -13.80 11.77
C ARG A 536 20.05 -13.39 13.22
N ASP A 537 20.12 -12.09 13.50
CA ASP A 537 19.91 -11.56 14.85
C ASP A 537 18.47 -11.82 15.31
N VAL A 538 17.47 -11.58 14.44
CA VAL A 538 16.06 -11.92 14.70
C VAL A 538 15.90 -13.42 14.96
N SER A 539 16.55 -14.29 14.18
CA SER A 539 16.51 -15.73 14.42
C SER A 539 17.14 -16.12 15.76
N GLY A 540 18.21 -15.44 16.18
CA GLY A 540 18.83 -15.64 17.49
C GLY A 540 17.90 -15.20 18.63
N HIS A 541 17.31 -14.02 18.53
CA HIS A 541 16.34 -13.51 19.51
C HIS A 541 15.09 -14.37 19.59
N ALA A 542 14.60 -14.88 18.46
CA ALA A 542 13.49 -15.83 18.42
C ALA A 542 13.83 -17.11 19.21
N ALA A 543 15.04 -17.67 19.03
CA ALA A 543 15.46 -18.85 19.76
C ALA A 543 15.51 -18.61 21.29
N THR A 544 16.10 -17.49 21.73
CA THR A 544 16.13 -17.12 23.16
C THR A 544 14.74 -16.86 23.72
N ALA A 545 13.85 -16.24 22.95
CA ALA A 545 12.46 -16.04 23.36
C ALA A 545 11.69 -17.36 23.48
N ALA A 546 11.97 -18.33 22.59
CA ALA A 546 11.34 -19.66 22.65
C ALA A 546 11.75 -20.40 23.93
N GLU A 547 13.03 -20.32 24.29
CA GLU A 547 13.58 -20.87 25.52
C GLU A 547 12.95 -20.22 26.76
N ALA A 548 12.86 -18.89 26.78
CA ALA A 548 12.21 -18.15 27.87
C ALA A 548 10.72 -18.53 28.01
N ALA A 549 9.99 -18.66 26.90
CA ALA A 549 8.60 -19.09 26.92
C ALA A 549 8.44 -20.55 27.39
N ALA A 550 9.38 -21.43 27.05
CA ALA A 550 9.39 -22.81 27.52
C ALA A 550 9.63 -22.87 29.04
N HIS A 551 10.60 -22.11 29.56
CA HIS A 551 10.84 -22.01 31.00
C HIS A 551 9.68 -21.40 31.76
N ALA A 552 9.04 -20.35 31.23
CA ALA A 552 7.86 -19.74 31.85
C ALA A 552 6.68 -20.73 31.92
N ARG A 553 6.49 -21.55 30.87
CA ARG A 553 5.49 -22.62 30.85
C ARG A 553 5.77 -23.67 31.93
N GLU A 554 7.00 -24.17 32.01
CA GLU A 554 7.42 -25.16 33.01
C GLU A 554 7.24 -24.63 34.44
N ALA A 555 7.66 -23.39 34.71
CA ALA A 555 7.48 -22.75 36.01
C ALA A 555 6.00 -22.57 36.37
N ALA A 556 5.15 -22.23 35.40
CA ALA A 556 3.71 -22.12 35.61
C ALA A 556 3.04 -23.48 35.87
N GLU A 557 3.48 -24.55 35.19
CA GLU A 557 3.02 -25.92 35.42
C GLU A 557 3.39 -26.40 36.83
N ALA A 558 4.66 -26.24 37.23
CA ALA A 558 5.12 -26.56 38.59
C ALA A 558 4.40 -25.72 39.66
N GLY A 559 4.18 -24.43 39.39
CA GLY A 559 3.41 -23.55 40.26
C GLY A 559 1.95 -24.02 40.40
N THR A 560 1.32 -24.47 39.31
CA THR A 560 -0.06 -24.96 39.30
C THR A 560 -0.19 -26.22 40.16
N GLU A 561 0.76 -27.14 40.06
CA GLU A 561 0.82 -28.34 40.91
C GLU A 561 0.96 -27.98 42.39
N SER A 562 1.87 -27.05 42.72
CA SER A 562 2.06 -26.58 44.10
C SER A 562 0.79 -25.93 44.66
N VAL A 563 0.10 -25.10 43.87
CA VAL A 563 -1.18 -24.50 44.27
C VAL A 563 -2.26 -25.55 44.47
N GLN A 564 -2.34 -26.60 43.64
CA GLN A 564 -3.29 -27.70 43.85
C GLN A 564 -3.05 -28.41 45.20
N HIS A 565 -1.80 -28.60 45.60
CA HIS A 565 -1.48 -29.14 46.93
C HIS A 565 -1.97 -28.22 48.06
N VAL A 566 -1.83 -26.90 47.91
CA VAL A 566 -2.32 -25.93 48.90
C VAL A 566 -3.85 -25.92 48.96
N ILE A 567 -4.55 -25.98 47.82
CA ILE A 567 -6.02 -26.07 47.77
C ILE A 567 -6.49 -27.30 48.54
N HIS A 568 -5.88 -28.46 48.28
CA HIS A 568 -6.20 -29.68 49.01
C HIS A 568 -5.95 -29.53 50.52
N GLY A 569 -4.83 -28.91 50.91
CA GLY A 569 -4.51 -28.60 52.30
C GLY A 569 -5.56 -27.72 52.97
N MET A 570 -6.08 -26.69 52.28
CA MET A 570 -7.14 -25.82 52.78
C MET A 570 -8.46 -26.56 52.96
N GLU A 571 -8.78 -27.52 52.10
CA GLU A 571 -9.97 -28.37 52.24
C GLU A 571 -9.90 -29.26 53.49
N VAL A 572 -8.73 -29.86 53.75
CA VAL A 572 -8.47 -30.64 54.97
C VAL A 572 -8.54 -29.73 56.21
N LEU A 573 -7.93 -28.55 56.15
CA LEU A 573 -7.95 -27.57 57.24
C LEU A 573 -9.38 -27.14 57.59
N ARG A 574 -10.18 -26.80 56.58
CA ARG A 574 -11.61 -26.47 56.73
C ARG A 574 -12.37 -27.60 57.44
N GLY A 575 -12.11 -28.86 57.06
CA GLY A 575 -12.70 -30.02 57.71
C GLY A 575 -12.31 -30.14 59.19
N ASN A 576 -11.04 -29.90 59.52
CA ASN A 576 -10.54 -29.94 60.90
C ASN A 576 -11.13 -28.83 61.77
N VAL A 577 -11.25 -27.60 61.25
CA VAL A 577 -11.87 -26.47 61.95
C VAL A 577 -13.34 -26.76 62.26
N GLN A 578 -14.11 -27.28 61.28
CA GLN A 578 -15.50 -27.68 61.49
C GLN A 578 -15.66 -28.81 62.52
N ALA A 579 -14.75 -29.79 62.50
CA ALA A 579 -14.74 -30.86 63.50
C ALA A 579 -14.42 -30.32 64.91
N GLY A 580 -13.51 -29.34 65.01
CA GLY A 580 -13.20 -28.60 66.24
C GLY A 580 -14.43 -27.84 66.77
N ALA A 581 -15.10 -27.08 65.90
CA ALA A 581 -16.33 -26.35 66.22
C ALA A 581 -17.39 -27.26 66.85
N LYS A 582 -17.59 -28.44 66.26
CA LYS A 582 -18.55 -29.43 66.75
C LYS A 582 -18.19 -29.97 68.14
N LYS A 583 -16.91 -30.20 68.42
CA LYS A 583 -16.44 -30.64 69.75
C LYS A 583 -16.61 -29.57 70.82
N ILE A 584 -16.26 -28.32 70.52
CA ILE A 584 -16.43 -27.21 71.48
C ILE A 584 -17.91 -26.97 71.77
N LYS A 585 -18.76 -27.00 70.73
CA LYS A 585 -20.21 -26.92 70.92
C LYS A 585 -20.73 -28.02 71.85
N SER A 586 -20.32 -29.28 71.62
CA SER A 586 -20.69 -30.38 72.51
C SER A 586 -20.21 -30.19 73.95
N LEU A 587 -19.04 -29.59 74.17
CA LEU A 587 -18.53 -29.27 75.51
C LEU A 587 -19.34 -28.15 76.18
N SER A 588 -19.77 -27.15 75.40
CA SER A 588 -20.67 -26.09 75.85
C SER A 588 -22.01 -26.67 76.31
N ASP A 589 -22.61 -27.55 75.50
CA ASP A 589 -23.87 -28.24 75.82
C ASP A 589 -23.75 -29.04 77.13
N VAL A 590 -22.68 -29.86 77.27
CA VAL A 590 -22.42 -30.64 78.50
C VAL A 590 -22.20 -29.73 79.71
N SER A 591 -21.52 -28.59 79.54
CA SER A 591 -21.30 -27.64 80.64
C SER A 591 -22.61 -27.01 81.12
N MET A 592 -23.55 -26.76 80.20
CA MET A 592 -24.89 -26.24 80.50
C MET A 592 -25.75 -27.27 81.25
N ASP A 593 -25.65 -28.55 80.88
CA ASP A 593 -26.27 -29.65 81.62
C ASP A 593 -25.72 -29.75 83.06
N ILE A 594 -24.40 -29.60 83.25
CA ILE A 594 -23.78 -29.63 84.59
C ILE A 594 -24.30 -28.46 85.45
N THR A 595 -24.42 -27.25 84.91
CA THR A 595 -25.02 -26.11 85.65
C THR A 595 -26.43 -26.44 86.14
N THR A 596 -27.24 -27.10 85.31
CA THR A 596 -28.61 -27.52 85.67
C THR A 596 -28.62 -28.56 86.80
N ILE A 597 -27.67 -29.50 86.77
CA ILE A 597 -27.49 -30.50 87.83
C ILE A 597 -27.05 -29.82 89.13
N LEU A 598 -26.10 -28.89 89.09
CA LEU A 598 -25.62 -28.16 90.27
C LEU A 598 -26.72 -27.35 90.93
N ALA A 599 -27.56 -26.67 90.15
CA ALA A 599 -28.74 -25.96 90.68
C ALA A 599 -29.71 -26.91 91.40
N THR A 600 -29.81 -28.16 90.95
CA THR A 600 -30.62 -29.20 91.61
C THR A 600 -29.97 -29.70 92.90
N ILE A 601 -28.66 -29.94 92.90
CA ILE A 601 -27.91 -30.35 94.10
C ILE A 601 -27.99 -29.26 95.16
N GLN A 602 -27.83 -27.98 94.79
CA GLN A 602 -27.95 -26.85 95.70
C GLN A 602 -29.32 -26.84 96.38
N ARG A 603 -30.40 -27.01 95.60
CA ARG A 603 -31.78 -27.11 96.12
C ARG A 603 -31.97 -28.28 97.09
N ILE A 604 -31.40 -29.44 96.77
CA ILE A 604 -31.44 -30.62 97.65
C ILE A 604 -30.66 -30.35 98.94
N SER A 605 -29.50 -29.70 98.84
CA SER A 605 -28.67 -29.32 99.99
C SER A 605 -29.43 -28.36 100.92
N ASP A 606 -30.02 -27.30 100.37
CA ASP A 606 -30.81 -26.33 101.13
C ASP A 606 -32.04 -27.01 101.80
N GLN A 607 -32.69 -27.93 101.09
CA GLN A 607 -33.82 -28.69 101.62
C GLN A 607 -33.38 -29.68 102.72
N THR A 608 -32.20 -30.28 102.59
CA THR A 608 -31.61 -31.19 103.57
C THR A 608 -31.16 -30.43 104.82
N ASP A 609 -30.58 -29.25 104.66
CA ASP A 609 -30.22 -28.34 105.76
C ASP A 609 -31.46 -27.94 106.58
N MET A 610 -32.55 -27.57 105.89
CA MET A 610 -33.83 -27.27 106.52
C MET A 610 -34.46 -28.47 107.24
N LEU A 611 -34.40 -29.67 106.65
CA LEU A 611 -34.88 -30.90 107.28
C LEU A 611 -34.06 -31.26 108.52
N ALA A 612 -32.74 -31.13 108.43
CA ALA A 612 -31.81 -31.39 109.52
C ALA A 612 -32.00 -30.38 110.66
N LEU A 613 -32.22 -29.10 110.35
CA LEU A 613 -32.55 -28.07 111.33
C LEU A 613 -33.87 -28.38 112.06
N ASN A 614 -34.93 -28.74 111.33
CA ASN A 614 -36.20 -29.14 111.92
C ASN A 614 -36.05 -30.38 112.83
N ALA A 615 -35.25 -31.36 112.41
CA ALA A 615 -34.95 -32.55 113.21
C ALA A 615 -34.12 -32.21 114.47
N ALA A 616 -33.16 -31.28 114.38
CA ALA A 616 -32.36 -30.82 115.52
C ALA A 616 -33.22 -30.07 116.54
N ILE A 617 -34.15 -29.23 116.08
CA ILE A 617 -35.13 -28.53 116.94
C ILE A 617 -36.01 -29.54 117.68
N GLU A 618 -36.58 -30.52 116.98
CA GLU A 618 -37.49 -31.48 117.59
C GLU A 618 -36.76 -32.46 118.53
N ALA A 619 -35.50 -32.80 118.20
CA ALA A 619 -34.62 -33.57 119.08
C ALA A 619 -34.24 -32.79 120.37
N ALA A 620 -34.01 -31.49 120.28
CA ALA A 620 -33.80 -30.63 121.45
C ALA A 620 -35.07 -30.53 122.31
N ARG A 621 -36.26 -30.56 121.68
CA ARG A 621 -37.57 -30.53 122.33
C ARG A 621 -37.88 -31.80 123.14
N ALA A 622 -37.33 -32.95 122.73
CA ALA A 622 -37.49 -34.24 123.40
C ALA A 622 -36.58 -34.44 124.64
N GLY A 623 -35.71 -33.48 124.98
CA GLY A 623 -34.86 -33.53 126.17
C GLY A 623 -33.82 -34.67 126.17
N GLU A 624 -33.62 -35.35 127.30
CA GLU A 624 -32.62 -36.43 127.47
C GLU A 624 -32.81 -37.59 126.47
N HIS A 625 -34.05 -37.87 126.04
CA HIS A 625 -34.36 -38.92 125.06
C HIS A 625 -33.98 -38.54 123.61
N GLY A 626 -33.75 -37.26 123.32
CA GLY A 626 -33.44 -36.74 121.98
C GLY A 626 -31.95 -36.50 121.70
N ARG A 627 -31.06 -36.64 122.69
CA ARG A 627 -29.61 -36.33 122.53
C ARG A 627 -28.95 -37.04 121.35
N GLY A 628 -29.24 -38.33 121.16
CA GLY A 628 -28.66 -39.11 120.04
C GLY A 628 -29.12 -38.61 118.67
N PHE A 629 -30.40 -38.26 118.54
CA PHE A 629 -30.97 -37.72 117.30
C PHE A 629 -30.49 -36.29 117.01
N SER A 630 -30.29 -35.46 118.04
CA SER A 630 -29.78 -34.09 117.88
C SER A 630 -28.35 -34.08 117.31
N VAL A 631 -27.49 -35.02 117.74
CA VAL A 631 -26.12 -35.16 117.21
C VAL A 631 -26.16 -35.57 115.73
N VAL A 632 -27.01 -36.54 115.35
CA VAL A 632 -27.15 -36.96 113.96
C VAL A 632 -27.70 -35.82 113.09
N ALA A 633 -28.70 -35.09 113.57
CA ALA A 633 -29.29 -33.97 112.85
C ALA A 633 -28.27 -32.84 112.60
N GLU A 634 -27.44 -32.49 113.59
CA GLU A 634 -26.39 -31.49 113.40
C GLU A 634 -25.30 -31.96 112.42
N GLU A 635 -24.97 -33.25 112.39
CA GLU A 635 -24.01 -33.80 111.44
C GLU A 635 -24.56 -33.83 109.99
N VAL A 636 -25.86 -34.14 109.82
CA VAL A 636 -26.54 -34.01 108.52
C VAL A 636 -26.59 -32.55 108.06
N ARG A 637 -26.84 -31.61 108.99
CA ARG A 637 -26.81 -30.17 108.72
C ARG A 637 -25.45 -29.72 108.20
N LYS A 638 -24.37 -30.07 108.92
CA LYS A 638 -22.99 -29.83 108.46
C LYS A 638 -22.68 -30.46 107.10
N LEU A 639 -23.20 -31.66 106.83
CA LEU A 639 -23.00 -32.32 105.54
C LEU A 639 -23.72 -31.57 104.41
N ALA A 640 -24.94 -31.09 104.65
CA ALA A 640 -25.70 -30.28 103.71
C ALA A 640 -25.01 -28.93 103.45
N GLU A 641 -24.49 -28.28 104.49
CA GLU A 641 -23.73 -27.02 104.36
C GLU A 641 -22.42 -27.22 103.57
N ARG A 642 -21.67 -28.30 103.86
CA ARG A 642 -20.48 -28.67 103.07
C ARG A 642 -20.81 -28.98 101.61
N THR A 643 -21.93 -29.65 101.36
CA THR A 643 -22.38 -29.99 99.99
C THR A 643 -22.79 -28.73 99.21
N ALA A 644 -23.44 -27.76 99.88
CA ALA A 644 -23.78 -26.46 99.31
C ALA A 644 -22.55 -25.58 99.00
N VAL A 645 -21.51 -25.65 99.83
CA VAL A 645 -20.23 -24.95 99.56
C VAL A 645 -19.52 -25.60 98.37
N ALA A 646 -19.38 -26.93 98.37
CA ALA A 646 -18.74 -27.65 97.27
C ALA A 646 -19.46 -27.45 95.93
N SER A 647 -20.80 -27.45 95.92
CA SER A 647 -21.60 -27.23 94.71
C SER A 647 -21.37 -25.84 94.10
N ARG A 648 -21.30 -24.79 94.94
CA ARG A 648 -20.94 -23.43 94.50
C ARG A 648 -19.52 -23.33 93.94
N GLU A 649 -18.59 -24.09 94.49
CA GLU A 649 -17.21 -24.14 94.01
C GLU A 649 -17.12 -24.80 92.63
N ILE A 650 -17.87 -25.90 92.41
CA ILE A 650 -18.00 -26.54 91.09
C ILE A 650 -18.73 -25.63 90.10
N GLU A 651 -19.79 -24.92 90.53
CA GLU A 651 -20.51 -23.96 89.68
C GLU A 651 -19.57 -22.89 89.13
N LYS A 652 -18.66 -22.37 89.98
CA LYS A 652 -17.66 -21.40 89.58
C LYS A 652 -16.68 -21.96 88.54
N LEU A 653 -16.25 -23.22 88.68
CA LEU A 653 -15.41 -23.91 87.69
C LEU A 653 -16.14 -24.08 86.35
N VAL A 654 -17.43 -24.48 86.39
CA VAL A 654 -18.25 -24.66 85.18
C VAL A 654 -18.49 -23.33 84.46
N GLN A 655 -18.72 -22.24 85.20
CA GLN A 655 -18.82 -20.90 84.62
C GLN A 655 -17.52 -20.47 83.91
N MET A 656 -16.35 -20.80 84.46
CA MET A 656 -15.08 -20.55 83.78
C MET A 656 -14.95 -21.40 82.51
N ILE A 657 -15.33 -22.68 82.53
CA ILE A 657 -15.34 -23.54 81.34
C ILE A 657 -16.30 -22.99 80.28
N GLN A 658 -17.48 -22.49 80.67
CA GLN A 658 -18.44 -21.88 79.74
C GLN A 658 -17.88 -20.61 79.09
N ALA A 659 -17.21 -19.75 79.86
CA ALA A 659 -16.57 -18.56 79.33
C ALA A 659 -15.46 -18.93 78.33
N GLU A 660 -14.58 -19.87 78.68
CA GLU A 660 -13.46 -20.31 77.84
C GLU A 660 -13.94 -21.04 76.57
N THR A 661 -15.02 -21.82 76.66
CA THR A 661 -15.65 -22.44 75.47
C THR A 661 -16.32 -21.42 74.56
N HIS A 662 -16.93 -20.36 75.12
CA HIS A 662 -17.51 -19.30 74.30
C HIS A 662 -16.45 -18.49 73.56
N GLU A 663 -15.36 -18.15 74.24
CA GLU A 663 -14.18 -17.50 73.62
C GLU A 663 -13.58 -18.39 72.52
N SER A 664 -13.42 -19.69 72.80
CA SER A 664 -12.91 -20.64 71.81
C SER A 664 -13.84 -20.80 70.59
N MET A 665 -15.17 -20.70 70.78
CA MET A 665 -16.13 -20.70 69.66
C MET A 665 -15.96 -19.47 68.76
N ALA A 666 -15.78 -18.28 69.35
CA ALA A 666 -15.56 -17.06 68.58
C ALA A 666 -14.27 -17.16 67.73
N ALA A 667 -13.19 -17.68 68.32
CA ALA A 667 -11.93 -17.89 67.60
C ALA A 667 -12.06 -18.91 66.44
N ILE A 668 -12.90 -19.93 66.59
CA ILE A 668 -13.18 -20.91 65.53
C ILE A 668 -14.01 -20.30 64.39
N GLU A 669 -14.98 -19.43 64.69
CA GLU A 669 -15.76 -18.73 63.67
C GLU A 669 -14.85 -17.79 62.84
N GLU A 670 -13.96 -17.06 63.51
CA GLU A 670 -12.94 -16.24 62.86
C GLU A 670 -12.01 -17.09 61.97
N GLN A 671 -11.44 -18.18 62.49
CA GLN A 671 -10.61 -19.10 61.70
C GLN A 671 -11.36 -19.68 60.49
N THR A 672 -12.65 -19.97 60.62
CA THR A 672 -13.46 -20.48 59.51
C THR A 672 -13.54 -19.44 58.39
N GLN A 673 -13.70 -18.16 58.75
CA GLN A 673 -13.75 -17.06 57.79
C GLN A 673 -12.39 -16.81 57.14
N GLU A 674 -11.29 -16.89 57.89
CA GLU A 674 -9.93 -16.78 57.36
C GLU A 674 -9.61 -17.90 56.36
N VAL A 675 -9.94 -19.15 56.69
CA VAL A 675 -9.70 -20.30 55.79
C VAL A 675 -10.48 -20.17 54.49
N GLU A 676 -11.71 -19.64 54.53
CA GLU A 676 -12.49 -19.39 53.31
C GLU A 676 -11.85 -18.29 52.45
N GLN A 677 -11.40 -17.19 53.05
CA GLN A 677 -10.72 -16.12 52.32
C GLN A 677 -9.39 -16.60 51.71
N GLU A 678 -8.60 -17.38 52.44
CA GLU A 678 -7.35 -17.94 51.93
C GLU A 678 -7.60 -18.95 50.80
N SER A 679 -8.61 -19.80 50.91
CA SER A 679 -9.03 -20.70 49.83
C SER A 679 -9.32 -19.93 48.54
N GLN A 680 -10.03 -18.80 48.62
CA GLN A 680 -10.31 -17.94 47.47
C GLN A 680 -9.07 -17.24 46.91
N ARG A 681 -8.11 -16.84 47.76
CA ARG A 681 -6.81 -16.28 47.29
C ARG A 681 -5.99 -17.33 46.55
N VAL A 682 -5.90 -18.54 47.09
CA VAL A 682 -5.17 -19.65 46.47
C VAL A 682 -5.80 -20.06 45.13
N ALA A 683 -7.14 -20.12 45.05
CA ALA A 683 -7.85 -20.42 43.80
C ALA A 683 -7.55 -19.37 42.70
N ARG A 684 -7.51 -18.08 43.05
CA ARG A 684 -7.12 -17.01 42.12
C ARG A 684 -5.67 -17.14 41.65
N ALA A 685 -4.74 -17.47 42.54
CA ALA A 685 -3.35 -17.74 42.16
C ALA A 685 -3.25 -18.91 41.15
N GLY A 686 -4.04 -19.98 41.35
CA GLY A 686 -4.12 -21.09 40.41
C GLY A 686 -4.67 -20.70 39.03
N ALA A 687 -5.66 -19.80 38.98
CA ALA A 687 -6.17 -19.27 37.72
C ALA A 687 -5.12 -18.43 36.98
N ALA A 688 -4.39 -17.57 37.70
CA ALA A 688 -3.31 -16.75 37.12
C ALA A 688 -2.19 -17.60 36.52
N LEU A 689 -1.78 -18.68 37.20
CA LEU A 689 -0.76 -19.62 36.69
C LEU A 689 -1.22 -20.33 35.42
N ASN A 690 -2.48 -20.75 35.33
CA ASN A 690 -3.04 -21.31 34.10
C ASN A 690 -3.00 -20.30 32.95
N GLN A 691 -3.31 -19.03 33.22
CA GLN A 691 -3.22 -17.97 32.22
C GLN A 691 -1.77 -17.76 31.74
N ILE A 692 -0.78 -17.80 32.64
CA ILE A 692 0.65 -17.72 32.28
C ILE A 692 1.05 -18.89 31.37
N ARG A 693 0.60 -20.12 31.68
CA ARG A 693 0.85 -21.30 30.85
C ARG A 693 0.28 -21.14 29.44
N ASP A 694 -0.94 -20.66 29.33
CA ASP A 694 -1.62 -20.49 28.04
C ASP A 694 -0.96 -19.38 27.20
N VAL A 695 -0.60 -18.26 27.83
CA VAL A 695 0.16 -17.17 27.18
C VAL A 695 1.53 -17.67 26.72
N SER A 696 2.26 -18.40 27.55
CA SER A 696 3.58 -18.97 27.21
C SER A 696 3.50 -19.93 26.03
N THR A 697 2.44 -20.74 25.97
CA THR A 697 2.18 -21.66 24.85
C THR A 697 1.91 -20.89 23.56
N ARG A 698 1.12 -19.82 23.62
CA ARG A 698 0.84 -18.96 22.47
C ARG A 698 2.10 -18.22 22.00
N SER A 699 2.93 -17.73 22.93
CA SER A 699 4.23 -17.11 22.63
C SER A 699 5.14 -18.08 21.88
N ALA A 700 5.28 -19.33 22.35
CA ALA A 700 6.08 -20.34 21.66
C ALA A 700 5.61 -20.60 20.22
N SER A 701 4.29 -20.64 19.99
CA SER A 701 3.71 -20.78 18.65
C SER A 701 4.01 -19.57 17.74
N LEU A 702 3.86 -18.35 18.25
CA LEU A 702 4.20 -17.13 17.50
C LEU A 702 5.68 -17.07 17.13
N ILE A 703 6.56 -17.48 18.04
CA ILE A 703 8.00 -17.55 17.80
C ILE A 703 8.33 -18.58 16.71
N GLY A 704 7.64 -19.71 16.69
CA GLY A 704 7.74 -20.68 15.59
C GLY A 704 7.35 -20.08 14.23
N ARG A 705 6.33 -19.21 14.18
CA ARG A 705 5.96 -18.48 12.95
C ARG A 705 7.03 -17.46 12.54
N ILE A 706 7.63 -16.75 13.51
CA ILE A 706 8.74 -15.82 13.25
C ILE A 706 9.89 -16.57 12.56
N HIS A 707 10.28 -17.74 13.07
CA HIS A 707 11.31 -18.56 12.40
C HIS A 707 10.97 -18.89 10.94
N GLY A 708 9.71 -19.25 10.66
CA GLY A 708 9.26 -19.51 9.29
C GLY A 708 9.38 -18.30 8.37
N ILE A 709 8.96 -17.13 8.85
CA ILE A 709 9.03 -15.86 8.11
C ILE A 709 10.49 -15.46 7.87
N THR A 710 11.31 -15.46 8.92
CA THR A 710 12.74 -15.11 8.84
C THR A 710 13.49 -15.98 7.84
N ARG A 711 13.16 -17.28 7.77
CA ARG A 711 13.73 -18.19 6.78
C ARG A 711 13.35 -17.81 5.35
N SER A 712 12.06 -17.57 5.09
CA SER A 712 11.57 -17.14 3.77
C SER A 712 12.23 -15.83 3.33
N GLN A 713 12.37 -14.90 4.27
CA GLN A 713 12.95 -13.59 4.02
C GLN A 713 14.46 -13.65 3.74
N ALA A 714 15.17 -14.60 4.35
CA ALA A 714 16.58 -14.87 4.03
C ALA A 714 16.73 -15.43 2.60
N GLU A 715 15.85 -16.33 2.18
CA GLU A 715 15.81 -16.88 0.81
C GLU A 715 15.49 -15.79 -0.24
N GLU A 716 14.63 -14.82 0.09
CA GLU A 716 14.36 -13.65 -0.76
C GLU A 716 15.54 -12.68 -0.83
N ALA A 717 16.21 -12.41 0.30
CA ALA A 717 17.41 -11.59 0.32
C ALA A 717 18.53 -12.18 -0.55
N GLU A 718 18.69 -13.51 -0.55
CA GLU A 718 19.65 -14.19 -1.42
C GLU A 718 19.28 -14.05 -2.91
N ARG A 719 17.99 -14.19 -3.26
CA ARG A 719 17.49 -13.94 -4.62
C ARG A 719 17.71 -12.48 -5.06
N PHE A 720 17.60 -11.54 -4.13
CA PHE A 720 17.88 -10.12 -4.40
C PHE A 720 19.35 -9.90 -4.74
N VAL A 721 20.28 -10.50 -3.99
CA VAL A 721 21.73 -10.45 -4.31
C VAL A 721 22.00 -11.01 -5.71
N GLN A 722 21.37 -12.13 -6.08
CA GLN A 722 21.51 -12.69 -7.42
C GLN A 722 20.96 -11.75 -8.51
N THR A 723 19.85 -11.08 -8.24
CA THR A 723 19.26 -10.09 -9.15
C THR A 723 20.20 -8.89 -9.33
N MET A 724 20.79 -8.36 -8.26
CA MET A 724 21.76 -7.26 -8.33
C MET A 724 23.01 -7.63 -9.13
N ARG A 725 23.50 -8.86 -9.01
CA ARG A 725 24.58 -9.37 -9.86
C ARG A 725 24.19 -9.36 -11.34
N ARG A 726 22.96 -9.77 -11.68
CA ARG A 726 22.47 -9.75 -13.06
C ARG A 726 22.30 -8.33 -13.59
N VAL A 727 21.86 -7.39 -12.75
CA VAL A 727 21.78 -5.97 -13.13
C VAL A 727 23.19 -5.39 -13.38
N ALA A 728 24.18 -5.74 -12.56
CA ALA A 728 25.57 -5.33 -12.78
C ALA A 728 26.13 -5.87 -14.11
N GLU A 729 25.82 -7.12 -14.46
CA GLU A 729 26.20 -7.71 -15.75
C GLU A 729 25.56 -6.96 -16.94
N ILE A 730 24.28 -6.59 -16.82
CA ILE A 730 23.58 -5.79 -17.83
C ILE A 730 24.23 -4.40 -17.94
N ALA A 731 24.54 -3.75 -16.82
CA ALA A 731 25.20 -2.45 -16.80
C ALA A 731 26.56 -2.51 -17.52
N GLU A 732 27.38 -3.53 -17.25
CA GLU A 732 28.67 -3.74 -17.94
C GLU A 732 28.51 -3.92 -19.46
N ARG A 733 27.51 -4.71 -19.88
CA ARG A 733 27.18 -4.86 -21.31
C ARG A 733 26.75 -3.55 -21.94
N THR A 734 25.96 -2.74 -21.24
CA THR A 734 25.50 -1.42 -21.70
C THR A 734 26.69 -0.47 -21.88
N LYS A 735 27.63 -0.44 -20.93
CA LYS A 735 28.88 0.32 -21.04
C LYS A 735 29.70 -0.12 -22.27
N SER A 736 29.88 -1.42 -22.45
CA SER A 736 30.56 -1.95 -23.64
C SER A 736 29.84 -1.60 -24.96
N GLY A 737 28.51 -1.52 -24.94
CA GLY A 737 27.70 -1.03 -26.06
C GLY A 737 27.94 0.45 -26.35
N ALA A 738 27.94 1.29 -25.30
CA ALA A 738 28.22 2.71 -25.40
C ALA A 738 29.62 2.98 -25.97
N ASP A 739 30.65 2.28 -25.48
CA ASP A 739 32.03 2.41 -25.97
C ASP A 739 32.16 2.03 -27.46
N ARG A 740 31.44 0.98 -27.89
CA ARG A 740 31.39 0.58 -29.31
C ARG A 740 30.68 1.62 -30.18
N ASN A 741 29.59 2.21 -29.69
CA ASN A 741 28.91 3.29 -30.39
C ASN A 741 29.83 4.51 -30.52
N LEU A 742 30.51 4.92 -29.44
CA LEU A 742 31.48 6.03 -29.48
C LEU A 742 32.55 5.81 -30.55
N LYS A 743 33.08 4.58 -30.67
CA LYS A 743 34.04 4.24 -31.72
C LYS A 743 33.42 4.34 -33.12
N THR A 744 32.26 3.70 -33.34
CA THR A 744 31.56 3.69 -34.64
C THR A 744 31.21 5.10 -35.12
N THR A 745 30.74 5.92 -34.20
CA THR A 745 30.39 7.32 -34.46
C THR A 745 31.60 8.17 -34.79
N ARG A 746 32.76 7.89 -34.18
CA ARG A 746 34.03 8.52 -34.55
C ARG A 746 34.43 8.17 -35.98
N ASP A 747 34.27 6.91 -36.37
CA ASP A 747 34.55 6.44 -37.73
C ASP A 747 33.58 7.08 -38.75
N LEU A 748 32.28 7.16 -38.43
CA LEU A 748 31.28 7.85 -39.26
C LEU A 748 31.59 9.34 -39.45
N SER A 749 31.99 10.04 -38.38
CA SER A 749 32.39 11.44 -38.45
C SER A 749 33.63 11.63 -39.35
N LEU A 750 34.58 10.70 -39.29
CA LEU A 750 35.77 10.72 -40.14
C LEU A 750 35.44 10.44 -41.61
N LEU A 751 34.56 9.46 -41.88
CA LEU A 751 34.06 9.16 -43.23
C LEU A 751 33.28 10.33 -43.83
N ALA A 752 32.38 10.94 -43.06
CA ALA A 752 31.64 12.13 -43.48
C ALA A 752 32.62 13.28 -43.83
N SER A 753 33.64 13.50 -42.99
CA SER A 753 34.68 14.50 -43.25
C SER A 753 35.55 14.20 -44.48
N GLN A 754 35.74 12.92 -44.84
CA GLN A 754 36.43 12.51 -46.07
C GLN A 754 35.55 12.70 -47.32
N LEU A 755 34.26 12.40 -47.22
CA LEU A 755 33.28 12.64 -48.27
C LEU A 755 33.15 14.14 -48.56
N THR A 756 32.98 14.99 -47.54
CA THR A 756 32.92 16.45 -47.71
C THR A 756 34.18 16.99 -48.39
N ARG A 757 35.38 16.51 -48.01
CA ARG A 757 36.63 16.88 -48.69
C ARG A 757 36.66 16.43 -50.15
N SER A 758 36.24 15.21 -50.44
CA SER A 758 36.18 14.70 -51.83
C SER A 758 35.24 15.53 -52.69
N MET A 759 34.11 15.96 -52.12
CA MET A 759 33.12 16.80 -52.81
C MET A 759 33.56 18.24 -53.03
N SER A 760 34.41 18.79 -52.15
CA SER A 760 34.94 20.16 -52.29
C SER A 760 35.78 20.41 -53.54
N SER A 761 36.19 19.34 -54.24
CA SER A 761 36.87 19.42 -55.55
C SER A 761 35.93 19.81 -56.70
N PHE A 762 34.62 19.66 -56.52
CA PHE A 762 33.59 20.04 -57.49
C PHE A 762 33.02 21.41 -57.14
N ARG A 763 33.01 22.34 -58.11
CA ARG A 763 32.34 23.64 -57.99
C ARG A 763 30.89 23.50 -58.39
N LEU A 764 30.01 23.68 -57.42
CA LEU A 764 28.57 23.80 -57.61
C LEU A 764 28.21 25.27 -57.77
N SER A 765 27.14 25.56 -58.52
CA SER A 765 26.66 26.94 -58.63
C SER A 765 26.17 27.37 -57.25
N GLU A 766 26.64 28.52 -56.75
CA GLU A 766 25.96 29.21 -55.65
C GLU A 766 24.62 29.70 -56.19
N SER A 767 23.61 28.83 -56.18
CA SER A 767 22.23 29.27 -56.16
C SER A 767 21.94 29.76 -54.75
N ASP A 768 21.66 31.06 -54.63
CA ASP A 768 21.31 31.77 -53.41
C ASP A 768 20.44 30.92 -52.44
N PRO A 769 20.79 30.87 -51.14
CA PRO A 769 19.97 30.23 -50.12
C PRO A 769 18.77 31.13 -49.73
N GLU A 770 17.95 31.54 -50.71
CA GLU A 770 16.86 32.51 -50.46
C GLU A 770 15.43 31.99 -50.68
N LEU A 771 15.21 30.72 -51.03
CA LEU A 771 13.85 30.20 -51.26
C LEU A 771 13.61 28.81 -50.67
N LEU A 772 13.77 28.67 -49.34
CA LEU A 772 13.00 27.70 -48.53
C LEU A 772 12.76 28.30 -47.14
N GLN A 773 11.92 29.34 -47.07
CA GLN A 773 11.19 29.63 -45.84
C GLN A 773 10.09 28.58 -45.70
N GLU A 774 10.33 27.54 -44.89
CA GLU A 774 9.25 26.81 -44.23
C GLU A 774 8.79 27.60 -42.98
N PRO A 775 7.52 27.42 -42.54
CA PRO A 775 6.87 28.28 -41.58
C PRO A 775 7.61 28.29 -40.25
N GLN A 776 7.72 29.46 -39.63
CA GLN A 776 8.13 29.55 -38.23
C GLN A 776 7.16 28.72 -37.38
N GLU A 777 7.65 27.57 -36.89
CA GLU A 777 7.09 26.98 -35.68
C GLU A 777 7.38 27.94 -34.52
N GLU A 778 6.29 28.30 -33.88
CA GLU A 778 6.18 29.17 -32.72
C GLU A 778 7.16 28.71 -31.63
N GLU A 779 8.13 29.56 -31.31
CA GLU A 779 9.11 29.36 -30.24
C GLU A 779 8.36 29.37 -28.90
N ALA A 780 8.02 28.18 -28.38
CA ALA A 780 7.67 28.02 -26.97
C ALA A 780 8.88 28.46 -26.11
N PRO A 781 8.67 29.16 -24.99
CA PRO A 781 9.71 29.96 -24.37
C PRO A 781 10.86 29.10 -23.83
N LYS A 782 12.08 29.55 -24.14
CA LYS A 782 13.32 29.13 -23.46
C LYS A 782 13.15 29.23 -21.95
N ALA A 783 13.00 28.10 -21.27
CA ALA A 783 13.29 28.01 -19.85
C ALA A 783 14.80 28.22 -19.66
N ALA A 784 15.16 29.37 -19.14
CA ALA A 784 16.50 29.70 -18.72
C ALA A 784 17.00 28.64 -17.71
N HIS A 785 17.99 27.85 -18.10
CA HIS A 785 18.96 27.30 -17.15
C HIS A 785 19.86 28.45 -16.67
N SER A 786 19.31 29.27 -15.78
CA SER A 786 20.10 30.02 -14.81
C SER A 786 20.39 29.06 -13.66
N GLY A 787 21.67 28.84 -13.38
CA GLY A 787 22.12 27.97 -12.31
C GLY A 787 21.60 28.44 -10.95
N ALA A 788 20.62 27.72 -10.42
CA ALA A 788 20.40 27.66 -8.98
C ALA A 788 21.30 26.55 -8.42
N ARG A 789 22.48 26.94 -7.94
CA ARG A 789 23.20 26.15 -6.94
C ARG A 789 22.22 25.89 -5.79
N LEU A 790 21.85 24.64 -5.58
CA LEU A 790 21.32 24.20 -4.29
C LEU A 790 22.35 24.61 -3.21
N PRO A 791 21.97 25.37 -2.18
CA PRO A 791 22.84 25.51 -1.02
C PRO A 791 22.92 24.14 -0.35
N ALA A 792 24.15 23.63 -0.23
CA ALA A 792 24.46 22.56 0.70
C ALA A 792 23.97 22.96 2.09
N ALA A 793 22.85 22.36 2.53
CA ALA A 793 22.42 22.43 3.90
C ALA A 793 23.47 21.71 4.76
N ARG A 794 24.40 22.49 5.32
CA ARG A 794 25.24 22.08 6.45
C ARG A 794 24.30 21.59 7.55
N ARG A 795 24.20 20.27 7.72
CA ARG A 795 23.85 19.67 9.02
C ARG A 795 24.90 20.15 10.03
N LYS A 796 24.55 21.14 10.85
CA LYS A 796 25.18 21.31 12.16
C LYS A 796 24.71 20.12 13.00
N MET A 797 25.53 19.08 13.08
CA MET A 797 25.50 18.16 14.21
C MET A 797 25.93 18.97 15.45
N THR A 798 24.98 19.40 16.27
CA THR A 798 25.25 19.66 17.68
C THR A 798 25.29 18.32 18.40
N PRO A 799 26.35 18.00 19.15
CA PRO A 799 26.37 16.81 19.98
C PRO A 799 25.47 17.05 21.18
N HIS A 800 24.39 16.29 21.33
CA HIS A 800 23.77 16.12 22.64
C HIS A 800 24.35 14.87 23.28
N ALA A 801 24.93 15.12 24.45
CA ALA A 801 25.70 14.20 25.24
C ALA A 801 24.83 13.03 25.69
N VAL A 802 25.40 11.85 25.55
CA VAL A 802 25.07 10.68 26.37
C VAL A 802 25.45 11.05 27.80
N GLY A 803 24.46 11.38 28.61
CA GLY A 803 24.55 11.36 30.06
C GLY A 803 24.31 9.93 30.54
N VAL A 804 25.35 9.34 31.11
CA VAL A 804 25.25 8.16 31.98
C VAL A 804 24.60 8.61 33.28
N GLU A 805 23.43 8.07 33.58
CA GLU A 805 22.95 7.69 34.93
C GLU A 805 21.76 6.74 34.82
#